data_AF-A0A536DEF9-F1
#
_entry.id   AF-A0A536DEF9-F1
#
_cell.length_a   1.000
_cell.length_b   1.000
_cell.length_c   1.000
_cell.angle_alpha   90.00
_cell.angle_beta   90.00
_cell.angle_gamma   90.00
#
_symmetry.space_group_name_H-M   'P 1'
#
loop_
_entity.id
_entity.type
_entity.pdbx_description
1 polymer ?
#
loop_
_entity_poly.entity_id
_entity_poly.type
_entity_poly.pdbx_seq_one_letter_code
_entity_poly.pdbx_strand_id
1 'polypeptide(L)'
;MQPHQLIARWSLRPDSFRPSPGATVIARWSLRPERPQRGQAIVIVALMIAVVVGMAALAIDGSRAYALRRDLQAATDSAALAAADNFQRTSSYSSAEQAANSAFGINLRLYGSPACSPGFGSPGASPYTLVCTYSDGTTLTDVVTAQGPTGTRFTLIASRTLSLQFGRILTNGTTPTLSSSSAGRVNNLLYSPTIAALDQAGCGGAGGSAISIGGAGTLSVTGDVVSNGSISISGATARVSGDIYARCQSSVPGSSLACYPSGASTPCTFPDVAGSTRSGFRLADPGFSPPAVVGGSQPAPGNNLVLSPGAYASNPNFTSGRCWFLSGGVYEWLAGYSNTTDFVSNELKPPDEPAVGNNSVLSPNQFWNTGGYRCAGSFITNTSNDPRNPVRNGQWGVELTSVRSDTYGGVSYRRESAPSTCHTVNTATRNDILIQVSNAPGATSYRVYLSSPGNACGGPFGYAGTIPVTGTVSNNLISPCPIYTGGGCSLGNEQLTIDQNFLGTWAPNLLALPGTIGAYPPDPETSPLSGSLPNQNPDRGAGSAGDRANENACLTAGGAFASCPAAITPGAVEFYVPSGGCMNLSGTGDTFVFSGYQYNWVQLYEPANNSCANVLGAASNSALTGLIYVPSASISMPSSWLFESGGMGGVIADTLSITGSPALAYTSDYAPVPFSARLVT
;
A
#
# COMPACT_ATOMS: atom_id res chain seq x y z
N MET A 1 -13.20 54.24 18.98
CA MET A 1 -11.74 54.49 18.94
C MET A 1 -11.23 54.15 17.54
N GLN A 2 -10.40 55.04 17.00
CA GLN A 2 -10.10 55.26 15.58
C GLN A 2 -9.31 54.13 14.88
N PRO A 3 -9.47 53.98 13.55
CA PRO A 3 -8.43 53.48 12.66
C PRO A 3 -7.71 54.65 11.96
N HIS A 4 -6.37 54.60 11.90
CA HIS A 4 -5.56 55.52 11.10
C HIS A 4 -5.12 54.84 9.80
N GLN A 5 -5.60 55.37 8.67
CA GLN A 5 -4.99 55.22 7.35
C GLN A 5 -4.68 56.63 6.82
N LEU A 6 -3.44 56.86 6.38
CA LEU A 6 -3.01 58.11 5.76
C LEU A 6 -2.73 57.86 4.28
N ILE A 7 -3.56 58.47 3.44
CA ILE A 7 -3.42 58.61 2.00
C ILE A 7 -2.88 60.03 1.75
N ALA A 8 -1.71 60.16 1.11
CA ALA A 8 -1.19 61.44 0.66
C ALA A 8 -1.51 61.65 -0.83
N ARG A 9 -2.45 62.56 -1.09
CA ARG A 9 -2.81 63.09 -2.42
C ARG A 9 -1.93 64.31 -2.73
N TRP A 10 -1.34 64.34 -3.92
CA TRP A 10 -0.73 65.53 -4.49
C TRP A 10 -1.78 66.43 -5.15
N SER A 11 -1.67 67.74 -4.96
CA SER A 11 -2.47 68.77 -5.65
C SER A 11 -1.64 70.04 -5.83
N LEU A 12 -1.45 70.41 -7.09
CA LEU A 12 -0.88 71.67 -7.59
C LEU A 12 -1.77 72.87 -7.24
N ARG A 13 -1.19 74.06 -6.99
CA ARG A 13 -1.51 75.36 -7.64
C ARG A 13 -0.77 76.57 -7.02
N PRO A 14 -0.77 77.77 -7.65
CA PRO A 14 0.46 78.48 -8.03
C PRO A 14 0.51 79.93 -7.48
N ASP A 15 1.37 80.73 -8.11
CA ASP A 15 1.37 82.21 -8.14
C ASP A 15 1.98 82.95 -6.94
N SER A 16 3.08 83.67 -7.20
CA SER A 16 3.00 85.10 -7.58
C SER A 16 4.30 85.85 -7.27
N PHE A 17 4.76 86.55 -8.30
CA PHE A 17 5.80 87.58 -8.27
C PHE A 17 5.32 88.82 -7.48
N ARG A 18 6.20 89.44 -6.68
CA ARG A 18 6.48 90.90 -6.72
C ARG A 18 7.75 91.28 -5.93
N PRO A 19 8.47 92.35 -6.33
CA PRO A 19 9.81 92.70 -5.83
C PRO A 19 9.81 93.87 -4.83
N SER A 20 10.91 94.07 -4.11
CA SER A 20 11.29 95.38 -3.58
C SER A 20 12.83 95.54 -3.50
N PRO A 21 13.34 96.78 -3.60
CA PRO A 21 14.70 97.08 -4.05
C PRO A 21 15.64 97.43 -2.90
N GLY A 22 16.95 97.31 -3.11
CA GLY A 22 17.90 97.99 -2.24
C GLY A 22 19.35 97.54 -2.39
N ALA A 23 20.19 98.52 -2.71
CA ALA A 23 21.62 98.61 -2.45
C ALA A 23 22.58 97.78 -3.31
N THR A 24 23.01 98.44 -4.38
CA THR A 24 24.37 98.42 -4.94
C THR A 24 25.47 98.30 -3.87
N VAL A 25 26.27 97.25 -3.97
CA VAL A 25 27.67 97.24 -3.51
C VAL A 25 28.56 96.86 -4.69
N ILE A 26 29.39 97.80 -5.08
CA ILE A 26 30.42 97.67 -6.10
C ILE A 26 31.54 96.81 -5.50
N ALA A 27 31.62 95.55 -5.90
CA ALA A 27 32.77 94.71 -5.65
C ALA A 27 33.43 94.36 -6.99
N ARG A 28 34.53 95.07 -7.26
CA ARG A 28 35.42 94.88 -8.40
C ARG A 28 36.13 93.53 -8.28
N TRP A 29 35.52 92.48 -8.83
CA TRP A 29 36.18 91.19 -8.99
C TRP A 29 36.74 91.05 -10.40
N SER A 30 38.06 90.92 -10.43
CA SER A 30 38.88 90.56 -11.58
C SER A 30 38.24 89.41 -12.37
N LEU A 31 37.80 89.70 -13.59
CA LEU A 31 37.52 88.66 -14.59
C LEU A 31 38.85 88.01 -14.97
N ARG A 32 39.16 86.89 -14.33
CA ARG A 32 39.99 85.87 -14.98
C ARG A 32 39.17 85.33 -16.15
N PRO A 33 39.69 85.32 -17.39
CA PRO A 33 39.00 84.64 -18.48
C PRO A 33 38.95 83.16 -18.12
N GLU A 34 37.75 82.61 -17.89
CA GLU A 34 37.59 81.17 -17.93
C GLU A 34 38.00 80.72 -19.33
N ARG A 35 39.03 79.85 -19.37
CA ARG A 35 39.41 79.15 -20.59
C ARG A 35 38.15 78.45 -21.10
N PRO A 36 37.74 78.63 -22.37
CA PRO A 36 36.65 77.84 -22.92
C PRO A 36 37.05 76.38 -22.77
N GLN A 37 36.36 75.65 -21.90
CA GLN A 37 36.46 74.20 -21.85
C GLN A 37 35.97 73.72 -23.21
N ARG A 38 36.95 73.40 -24.06
CA ARG A 38 36.84 72.77 -25.37
C ARG A 38 35.83 71.62 -25.30
N GLY A 39 35.09 71.37 -26.38
CA GLY A 39 33.99 70.41 -26.55
C GLY A 39 34.23 68.94 -26.14
N GLN A 40 34.77 68.69 -24.95
CA GLN A 40 35.01 67.39 -24.32
C GLN A 40 33.82 67.00 -23.44
N ALA A 41 33.14 67.98 -22.83
CA ALA A 41 31.93 67.74 -22.03
C ALA A 41 30.82 67.09 -22.87
N ILE A 42 30.62 67.54 -24.11
CA ILE A 42 29.62 66.94 -25.01
C ILE A 42 29.97 65.49 -25.39
N VAL A 43 31.26 65.17 -25.50
CA VAL A 43 31.74 63.80 -25.80
C VAL A 43 31.54 62.88 -24.60
N ILE A 44 31.84 63.34 -23.38
CA ILE A 44 31.62 62.56 -22.15
C ILE A 44 30.13 62.34 -21.89
N VAL A 45 29.29 63.36 -22.10
CA VAL A 45 27.84 63.25 -21.96
C VAL A 45 27.27 62.28 -23.00
N ALA A 46 27.71 62.35 -24.26
CA ALA A 46 27.29 61.41 -25.30
C ALA A 46 27.66 59.95 -24.93
N LEU A 47 28.84 59.74 -24.36
CA LEU A 47 29.31 58.41 -23.95
C LEU A 47 28.55 57.90 -22.72
N MET A 48 28.26 58.77 -21.74
CA MET A 48 27.46 58.45 -20.56
C MET A 48 26.01 58.11 -20.91
N ILE A 49 25.38 58.86 -21.83
CA ILE A 49 24.03 58.57 -22.30
C ILE A 49 23.99 57.20 -22.99
N ALA A 50 24.97 56.90 -23.84
CA ALA A 50 25.05 55.59 -24.49
C ALA A 50 25.16 54.43 -23.48
N VAL A 51 25.97 54.60 -22.42
CA VAL A 51 26.12 53.61 -21.34
C VAL A 51 24.82 53.44 -20.55
N VAL A 52 24.17 54.53 -20.14
CA VAL A 52 22.92 54.47 -19.36
C VAL A 52 21.79 53.84 -20.18
N VAL A 53 21.67 54.18 -21.47
CA VAL A 53 20.69 53.58 -22.37
C VAL A 53 20.99 52.09 -22.59
N GLY A 54 22.27 51.72 -22.74
CA GLY A 54 22.68 50.32 -22.83
C GLY A 54 22.33 49.50 -21.58
N MET A 55 22.57 50.04 -20.38
CA MET A 55 22.20 49.37 -19.12
C MET A 55 20.69 49.28 -18.93
N ALA A 56 19.93 50.33 -19.28
CA ALA A 56 18.47 50.32 -19.21
C ALA A 56 17.85 49.30 -20.18
N ALA A 57 18.40 49.20 -21.40
CA ALA A 57 18.00 48.18 -22.37
C ALA A 57 18.20 46.76 -21.83
N LEU A 58 19.37 46.49 -21.22
CA LEU A 58 19.69 45.19 -20.62
C LEU A 58 18.79 44.90 -19.41
N ALA A 59 18.50 45.89 -18.57
CA ALA A 59 17.61 45.71 -17.42
C ALA A 59 16.18 45.36 -17.83
N ILE A 60 15.63 46.06 -18.84
CA ILE A 60 14.27 45.82 -19.33
C ILE A 60 14.19 44.45 -20.03
N ASP A 61 15.05 44.19 -21.01
CA ASP A 61 15.01 42.92 -21.75
C ASP A 61 15.39 41.73 -20.83
N GLY A 62 16.31 41.93 -19.88
CA GLY A 62 16.65 40.95 -18.85
C GLY A 62 15.47 40.64 -17.93
N SER A 63 14.75 41.65 -17.43
CA SER A 63 13.58 41.44 -16.58
C SER A 63 12.47 40.64 -17.29
N ARG A 64 12.25 40.91 -18.59
CA ARG A 64 11.28 40.18 -19.41
C ARG A 64 11.75 38.75 -19.70
N ALA A 65 13.04 38.55 -19.94
CA ALA A 65 13.60 37.21 -20.10
C ALA A 65 13.41 36.36 -18.84
N TYR A 66 13.67 36.93 -17.66
CA TYR A 66 13.45 36.23 -16.38
C TYR A 66 11.98 35.94 -16.11
N ALA A 67 11.08 36.90 -16.36
CA ALA A 67 9.64 36.69 -16.21
C ALA A 67 9.15 35.59 -17.15
N LEU A 68 9.53 35.65 -18.43
CA LEU A 68 9.16 34.64 -19.41
C LEU A 68 9.70 33.24 -19.04
N ARG A 69 10.94 33.16 -18.55
CA ARG A 69 11.50 31.87 -18.09
C ARG A 69 10.73 31.29 -16.91
N ARG A 70 10.31 32.12 -15.95
CA ARG A 70 9.50 31.69 -14.82
C ARG A 70 8.13 31.19 -15.26
N ASP A 71 7.46 31.93 -16.14
CA ASP A 71 6.13 31.56 -16.65
C ASP A 71 6.19 30.27 -17.49
N LEU A 72 7.22 30.13 -18.33
CA LEU A 72 7.48 28.91 -19.10
C LEU A 72 7.73 27.71 -18.19
N GLN A 73 8.56 27.87 -17.15
CA GLN A 73 8.83 26.77 -16.21
C GLN A 73 7.55 26.36 -15.48
N ALA A 74 6.78 27.31 -14.94
CA ALA A 74 5.53 27.03 -14.25
C ALA A 74 4.50 26.32 -15.15
N ALA A 75 4.38 26.77 -16.41
CA ALA A 75 3.51 26.11 -17.39
C ALA A 75 3.99 24.69 -17.72
N THR A 76 5.30 24.49 -17.87
CA THR A 76 5.90 23.17 -18.17
C THR A 76 5.72 22.19 -17.01
N ASP A 77 5.92 22.64 -15.77
CA ASP A 77 5.72 21.84 -14.56
C ASP A 77 4.23 21.45 -14.42
N SER A 78 3.31 22.39 -14.64
CA SER A 78 1.88 22.10 -14.61
C SER A 78 1.46 21.08 -15.68
N ALA A 79 2.05 21.16 -16.88
CA ALA A 79 1.76 20.26 -17.99
C ALA A 79 2.27 18.85 -17.71
N ALA A 80 3.51 18.74 -17.23
CA ALA A 80 4.12 17.46 -16.87
C ALA A 80 3.34 16.73 -15.77
N LEU A 81 2.88 17.46 -14.74
CA LEU A 81 2.06 16.89 -13.68
C LEU A 81 0.66 16.51 -14.18
N ALA A 82 0.03 17.34 -15.01
CA ALA A 82 -1.31 17.06 -15.56
C ALA A 82 -1.34 15.82 -16.46
N ALA A 83 -0.29 15.60 -17.28
CA ALA A 83 -0.17 14.35 -18.04
C ALA A 83 -0.08 13.14 -17.11
N ALA A 84 0.81 13.17 -16.13
CA ALA A 84 1.01 12.06 -15.21
C ALA A 84 -0.26 11.74 -14.39
N ASP A 85 -0.97 12.74 -13.87
CA ASP A 85 -2.22 12.56 -13.12
C ASP A 85 -3.35 12.01 -14.00
N ASN A 86 -3.52 12.55 -15.21
CA ASN A 86 -4.56 12.09 -16.11
C ASN A 86 -4.29 10.65 -16.59
N PHE A 87 -3.02 10.29 -16.82
CA PHE A 87 -2.63 8.92 -17.10
C PHE A 87 -2.93 7.98 -15.92
N GLN A 88 -2.66 8.42 -14.68
CA GLN A 88 -2.99 7.64 -13.49
C GLN A 88 -4.48 7.30 -13.40
N ARG A 89 -5.34 8.24 -13.81
CA ARG A 89 -6.80 8.09 -13.72
C ARG A 89 -7.42 7.32 -14.88
N THR A 90 -6.87 7.45 -16.09
CA THR A 90 -7.51 6.95 -17.32
C THR A 90 -6.75 5.79 -17.97
N SER A 91 -5.49 5.57 -17.57
CA SER A 91 -4.53 4.64 -18.21
C SER A 91 -4.38 4.87 -19.73
N SER A 92 -4.75 6.05 -20.23
CA SER A 92 -4.73 6.40 -21.64
C SER A 92 -3.65 7.44 -21.92
N TYR A 93 -2.66 7.08 -22.73
CA TYR A 93 -1.58 7.99 -23.14
C TYR A 93 -2.11 9.20 -23.90
N SER A 94 -3.06 9.02 -24.81
CA SER A 94 -3.62 10.11 -25.60
C SER A 94 -4.40 11.11 -24.75
N SER A 95 -5.15 10.63 -23.75
CA SER A 95 -5.84 11.49 -22.77
C SER A 95 -4.84 12.28 -21.91
N ALA A 96 -3.73 11.66 -21.53
CA ALA A 96 -2.66 12.30 -20.77
C ALA A 96 -1.95 13.41 -21.54
N GLU A 97 -1.55 13.15 -22.79
CA GLU A 97 -0.92 14.14 -23.66
C GLU A 97 -1.87 15.31 -23.95
N GLN A 98 -3.17 15.04 -24.12
CA GLN A 98 -4.19 16.09 -24.28
C GLN A 98 -4.32 16.95 -23.02
N ALA A 99 -4.31 16.33 -21.83
CA ALA A 99 -4.34 17.04 -20.55
C ALA A 99 -3.12 17.94 -20.37
N ALA A 100 -1.91 17.47 -20.68
CA ALA A 100 -0.68 18.28 -20.64
C ALA A 100 -0.78 19.53 -21.51
N ASN A 101 -1.22 19.37 -22.77
CA ASN A 101 -1.37 20.50 -23.69
C ASN A 101 -2.40 21.51 -23.19
N SER A 102 -3.54 21.03 -22.67
CA SER A 102 -4.56 21.93 -22.11
C SER A 102 -4.04 22.73 -20.91
N ALA A 103 -3.32 22.08 -19.97
CA ALA A 103 -2.76 22.74 -18.80
C ALA A 103 -1.66 23.76 -19.18
N PHE A 104 -0.81 23.41 -20.13
CA PHE A 104 0.22 24.31 -20.66
C PHE A 104 -0.39 25.57 -21.29
N GLY A 105 -1.37 25.37 -22.19
CA GLY A 105 -2.04 26.47 -22.88
C GLY A 105 -2.77 27.41 -21.93
N ILE A 106 -3.44 26.88 -20.90
CA ILE A 106 -4.11 27.69 -19.87
C ILE A 106 -3.09 28.54 -19.08
N ASN A 107 -1.96 27.97 -18.67
CA ASN A 107 -0.96 28.68 -17.88
C ASN A 107 -0.28 29.81 -18.67
N LEU A 108 0.01 29.59 -19.95
CA LEU A 108 0.59 30.61 -20.84
C LEU A 108 -0.45 31.50 -21.53
N ARG A 109 -1.75 31.26 -21.28
CA ARG A 109 -2.89 31.97 -21.90
C ARG A 109 -2.83 31.93 -23.43
N LEU A 110 -2.51 30.76 -23.98
CA LEU A 110 -2.46 30.51 -25.42
C LEU A 110 -3.89 30.20 -25.89
N TYR A 111 -4.54 31.18 -26.51
CA TYR A 111 -5.91 31.05 -27.01
C TYR A 111 -5.91 30.38 -28.39
N GLY A 112 -5.90 29.05 -28.41
CA GLY A 112 -5.98 28.24 -29.62
C GLY A 112 -5.55 26.80 -29.38
N SER A 113 -6.16 25.85 -30.10
CA SER A 113 -5.72 24.46 -30.07
C SER A 113 -4.35 24.33 -30.74
N PRO A 114 -3.35 23.68 -30.12
CA PRO A 114 -2.07 23.46 -30.75
C PRO A 114 -2.20 22.48 -31.93
N ALA A 115 -1.35 22.66 -32.94
CA ALA A 115 -1.14 21.67 -33.99
C ALA A 115 -0.08 20.66 -33.51
N CYS A 116 -0.47 19.40 -33.34
CA CYS A 116 0.41 18.36 -32.81
C CYS A 116 0.74 17.32 -33.90
N SER A 117 2.02 16.96 -34.02
CA SER A 117 2.51 15.94 -34.96
C SER A 117 3.48 14.97 -34.27
N PRO A 118 3.40 13.64 -34.50
CA PRO A 118 2.52 12.93 -35.46
C PRO A 118 1.06 12.73 -34.99
N GLY A 119 0.67 13.29 -33.85
CA GLY A 119 -0.64 13.15 -33.23
C GLY A 119 -0.50 12.62 -31.80
N PHE A 120 -1.60 12.48 -31.06
CA PHE A 120 -1.56 11.83 -29.76
C PHE A 120 -1.38 10.31 -29.92
N GLY A 121 -0.56 9.69 -29.10
CA GLY A 121 -0.17 8.29 -29.28
C GLY A 121 0.29 7.59 -28.01
N SER A 122 0.75 6.36 -28.17
CA SER A 122 1.27 5.54 -27.07
C SER A 122 2.71 5.13 -27.35
N PRO A 123 3.60 5.11 -26.34
CA PRO A 123 4.95 4.58 -26.48
C PRO A 123 4.92 3.09 -26.79
N GLY A 124 5.82 2.67 -27.68
CA GLY A 124 6.17 1.27 -27.89
C GLY A 124 7.42 0.90 -27.06
N ALA A 125 8.29 0.06 -27.62
CA ALA A 125 9.59 -0.22 -27.03
C ALA A 125 10.55 0.99 -27.05
N SER A 126 10.25 2.01 -27.85
CA SER A 126 10.99 3.28 -27.92
C SER A 126 10.11 4.44 -27.42
N PRO A 127 10.71 5.51 -26.86
CA PRO A 127 9.97 6.70 -26.45
C PRO A 127 9.12 7.26 -27.60
N TYR A 128 7.88 7.64 -27.30
CA TYR A 128 7.04 8.37 -28.23
C TYR A 128 7.30 9.87 -28.07
N THR A 129 7.56 10.56 -29.18
CA THR A 129 7.81 12.00 -29.16
C THR A 129 6.74 12.72 -29.98
N LEU A 130 6.08 13.67 -29.34
CA LEU A 130 5.05 14.52 -29.92
C LEU A 130 5.50 15.97 -29.82
N VAL A 131 5.32 16.75 -30.90
CA VAL A 131 5.56 18.19 -30.87
C VAL A 131 4.25 18.93 -31.16
N CYS A 132 3.82 19.74 -30.20
CA CYS A 132 2.64 20.58 -30.29
C CYS A 132 3.05 22.05 -30.46
N THR A 133 2.61 22.67 -31.54
CA THR A 133 2.94 24.06 -31.89
C THR A 133 1.71 24.95 -31.76
N TYR A 134 1.83 26.03 -31.00
CA TYR A 134 0.77 27.03 -30.80
C TYR A 134 0.85 28.14 -31.85
N SER A 135 -0.24 28.89 -32.00
CA SER A 135 -0.37 29.95 -33.01
C SER A 135 0.67 31.08 -32.89
N ASP A 136 1.24 31.27 -31.71
CA ASP A 136 2.29 32.27 -31.45
C ASP A 136 3.71 31.75 -31.71
N GLY A 137 3.84 30.51 -32.20
CA GLY A 137 5.13 29.84 -32.44
C GLY A 137 5.74 29.20 -31.20
N THR A 138 5.07 29.21 -30.05
CA THR A 138 5.49 28.44 -28.87
C THR A 138 5.38 26.95 -29.20
N THR A 139 6.39 26.17 -28.86
CA THR A 139 6.37 24.70 -29.02
C THR A 139 6.42 24.01 -27.68
N LEU A 140 5.65 22.93 -27.54
CA LEU A 140 5.70 21.99 -26.44
C LEU A 140 6.02 20.62 -27.02
N THR A 141 7.19 20.09 -26.69
CA THR A 141 7.61 18.73 -27.04
C THR A 141 7.33 17.83 -25.86
N ASP A 142 6.51 16.81 -26.04
CA ASP A 142 6.30 15.73 -25.08
C ASP A 142 7.09 14.49 -25.52
N VAL A 143 7.88 13.95 -24.61
CA VAL A 143 8.57 12.66 -24.78
C VAL A 143 8.02 11.70 -23.73
N VAL A 144 7.15 10.80 -24.17
CA VAL A 144 6.53 9.78 -23.34
C VAL A 144 7.37 8.51 -23.40
N THR A 145 7.78 8.01 -22.24
CA THR A 145 8.52 6.75 -22.13
C THR A 145 7.78 5.81 -21.19
N ALA A 146 7.38 4.64 -21.70
CA ALA A 146 6.96 3.51 -20.87
C ALA A 146 8.22 2.88 -20.27
N GLN A 147 8.37 2.99 -18.95
CA GLN A 147 9.53 2.48 -18.23
C GLN A 147 9.20 1.17 -17.46
N GLY A 148 8.17 0.45 -17.91
CA GLY A 148 7.73 -0.82 -17.32
C GLY A 148 7.40 -0.68 -15.82
N PRO A 149 8.11 -1.36 -14.90
CA PRO A 149 7.84 -1.36 -13.47
C PRO A 149 8.13 -0.02 -12.80
N THR A 150 8.87 0.85 -13.48
CA THR A 150 9.05 2.24 -13.05
C THR A 150 7.92 3.17 -13.51
N GLY A 151 6.88 2.61 -14.13
CA GLY A 151 5.72 3.35 -14.60
C GLY A 151 5.98 4.09 -15.91
N THR A 152 5.29 5.21 -16.10
CA THR A 152 5.43 6.07 -17.28
C THR A 152 6.06 7.40 -16.89
N ARG A 153 6.96 7.88 -17.74
CA ARG A 153 7.57 9.22 -17.62
C ARG A 153 7.14 10.07 -18.81
N PHE A 154 6.59 11.24 -18.53
CA PHE A 154 6.27 12.30 -19.47
C PHE A 154 7.32 13.39 -19.34
N THR A 155 8.14 13.62 -20.37
CA THR A 155 9.18 14.67 -20.36
C THR A 155 8.77 15.79 -21.30
N LEU A 156 8.44 16.95 -20.72
CA LEU A 156 7.86 18.09 -21.40
C LEU A 156 8.96 19.13 -21.58
N ILE A 157 9.20 19.56 -22.82
CA ILE A 157 10.17 20.59 -23.18
C ILE A 157 9.42 21.71 -23.91
N ALA A 158 9.33 22.87 -23.29
CA ALA A 158 8.73 24.04 -23.89
C ALA A 158 9.80 24.96 -24.48
N SER A 159 9.51 25.58 -25.62
CA SER A 159 10.36 26.60 -26.24
C SER A 159 9.51 27.78 -26.70
N ARG A 160 9.99 29.00 -26.43
CA ARG A 160 9.35 30.25 -26.87
C ARG A 160 10.37 31.30 -27.24
N THR A 161 10.08 32.07 -28.27
CA THR A 161 10.93 33.19 -28.70
C THR A 161 10.73 34.40 -27.77
N LEU A 162 11.83 35.03 -27.37
CA LEU A 162 11.81 36.28 -26.62
C LEU A 162 11.76 37.45 -27.61
N SER A 163 10.67 38.23 -27.53
CA SER A 163 10.57 39.50 -28.24
C SER A 163 11.43 40.56 -27.54
N LEU A 164 12.65 40.80 -28.05
CA LEU A 164 13.54 41.87 -27.59
C LEU A 164 12.99 43.25 -27.98
N GLN A 165 12.94 44.20 -27.04
CA GLN A 165 12.47 45.58 -27.33
C GLN A 165 13.65 46.48 -27.71
N PHE A 166 14.69 46.52 -26.89
CA PHE A 166 15.82 47.44 -27.07
C PHE A 166 17.08 46.74 -27.57
N GLY A 167 17.33 45.50 -27.14
CA GLY A 167 18.45 44.66 -27.58
C GLY A 167 18.38 44.27 -29.06
N ARG A 168 17.20 44.33 -29.69
CA ARG A 168 17.03 44.02 -31.12
C ARG A 168 17.88 44.92 -32.04
N ILE A 169 18.15 46.15 -31.60
CA ILE A 169 19.02 47.12 -32.30
C ILE A 169 20.49 46.67 -32.24
N LEU A 170 20.89 45.99 -31.17
CA LEU A 170 22.26 45.52 -30.93
C LEU A 170 22.52 44.11 -31.50
N THR A 171 21.47 43.30 -31.71
CA THR A 171 21.60 41.88 -32.09
C THR A 171 21.37 41.60 -33.59
N ASN A 172 21.39 42.62 -34.45
CA ASN A 172 21.12 42.50 -35.90
C ASN A 172 19.82 41.72 -36.21
N GLY A 173 18.79 41.87 -35.38
CA GLY A 173 17.49 41.24 -35.61
C GLY A 173 17.35 39.78 -35.17
N THR A 174 18.34 39.19 -34.51
CA THR A 174 18.19 37.83 -33.94
C THR A 174 17.30 37.85 -32.68
N THR A 175 16.30 36.98 -32.64
CA THR A 175 15.41 36.77 -31.48
C THR A 175 15.84 35.53 -30.71
N PRO A 176 16.31 35.65 -29.46
CA PRO A 176 16.73 34.51 -28.67
C PRO A 176 15.53 33.64 -28.28
N THR A 177 15.73 32.32 -28.24
CA THR A 177 14.75 31.34 -27.77
C THR A 177 15.05 30.96 -26.32
N LEU A 178 14.02 30.92 -25.49
CA LEU A 178 14.08 30.41 -24.13
C LEU A 178 13.42 29.04 -24.10
N SER A 179 14.01 28.12 -23.34
CA SER A 179 13.48 26.77 -23.14
C SER A 179 13.33 26.44 -21.66
N SER A 180 12.34 25.61 -21.35
CA SER A 180 12.14 24.98 -20.04
C SER A 180 11.89 23.49 -20.24
N SER A 181 12.28 22.68 -19.26
CA SER A 181 12.03 21.25 -19.24
C SER A 181 11.50 20.82 -17.89
N SER A 182 10.54 19.91 -17.88
CA SER A 182 10.01 19.28 -16.68
C SER A 182 9.65 17.84 -17.00
N ALA A 183 9.64 16.98 -15.99
CA ALA A 183 9.19 15.60 -16.16
C ALA A 183 8.18 15.21 -15.08
N GLY A 184 7.09 14.59 -15.50
CA GLY A 184 6.08 13.99 -14.65
C GLY A 184 6.25 12.47 -14.69
N ARG A 185 6.14 11.82 -13.53
CA ARG A 185 6.21 10.36 -13.43
C ARG A 185 4.99 9.82 -12.70
N VAL A 186 4.47 8.72 -13.22
CA VAL A 186 3.32 8.00 -12.69
C VAL A 186 3.65 6.51 -12.65
N ASN A 187 3.44 5.89 -11.50
CA ASN A 187 3.55 4.44 -11.34
C ASN A 187 2.16 3.82 -11.45
N ASN A 188 2.08 2.59 -11.95
CA ASN A 188 0.84 1.83 -12.05
C ASN A 188 0.94 0.59 -11.16
N LEU A 189 -0.11 0.30 -10.38
CA LEU A 189 -0.24 -0.93 -9.59
C LEU A 189 -0.05 -2.18 -10.45
N LEU A 190 -0.57 -2.16 -11.68
CA LEU A 190 -0.48 -3.31 -12.59
C LEU A 190 0.96 -3.68 -12.96
N TYR A 191 1.91 -2.74 -12.82
CA TYR A 191 3.33 -2.95 -13.11
C TYR A 191 4.18 -2.97 -11.83
N SER A 192 3.54 -3.05 -10.65
CA SER A 192 4.28 -3.31 -9.42
C SER A 192 4.95 -4.68 -9.53
N PRO A 193 6.25 -4.77 -9.23
CA PRO A 193 6.99 -6.02 -9.37
C PRO A 193 6.50 -7.05 -8.35
N THR A 194 6.32 -8.30 -8.79
CA THR A 194 6.14 -9.43 -7.86
C THR A 194 7.39 -9.61 -7.02
N ILE A 195 8.56 -9.50 -7.65
CA ILE A 195 9.86 -9.45 -6.97
C ILE A 195 10.75 -8.39 -7.58
N ALA A 196 11.45 -7.65 -6.73
CA ALA A 196 12.35 -6.58 -7.09
C ALA A 196 13.63 -6.62 -6.24
N ALA A 197 14.77 -6.60 -6.92
CA ALA A 197 16.08 -6.38 -6.31
C ALA A 197 16.64 -5.01 -6.73
N LEU A 198 16.98 -4.19 -5.73
CA LEU A 198 17.44 -2.82 -5.93
C LEU A 198 18.96 -2.71 -6.12
N ASP A 199 19.73 -3.72 -5.71
CA ASP A 199 21.18 -3.78 -5.85
C ASP A 199 21.64 -3.91 -7.31
N GLN A 200 22.89 -3.53 -7.57
CA GLN A 200 23.50 -3.52 -8.91
C GLN A 200 24.55 -4.62 -9.11
N ALA A 201 24.61 -5.63 -8.24
CA ALA A 201 25.53 -6.76 -8.38
C ALA A 201 25.40 -7.43 -9.75
N GLY A 202 26.54 -7.76 -10.36
CA GLY A 202 26.62 -8.33 -11.70
C GLY A 202 26.50 -7.32 -12.85
N CYS A 203 26.34 -6.02 -12.55
CA CYS A 203 26.38 -4.94 -13.53
C CYS A 203 27.71 -4.18 -13.49
N GLY A 204 28.22 -3.77 -14.66
CA GLY A 204 29.33 -2.81 -14.74
C GLY A 204 30.64 -3.24 -14.05
N GLY A 205 30.88 -4.55 -13.90
CA GLY A 205 32.05 -5.11 -13.22
C GLY A 205 31.85 -5.40 -11.73
N ALA A 206 30.68 -5.10 -11.15
CA ALA A 206 30.33 -5.53 -9.80
C ALA A 206 30.19 -7.06 -9.74
N GLY A 207 30.79 -7.69 -8.73
CA GLY A 207 30.67 -9.14 -8.51
C GLY A 207 29.26 -9.54 -8.05
N GLY A 208 28.92 -10.82 -8.18
CA GLY A 208 27.67 -11.39 -7.65
C GLY A 208 26.45 -11.24 -8.58
N SER A 209 25.27 -11.34 -7.99
CA SER A 209 23.97 -11.18 -8.67
C SER A 209 22.97 -10.58 -7.69
N ALA A 210 22.12 -9.67 -8.16
CA ALA A 210 21.11 -9.03 -7.32
C ALA A 210 19.92 -9.98 -7.04
N ILE A 211 19.61 -10.88 -7.99
CA ILE A 211 18.71 -12.01 -7.77
C ILE A 211 19.49 -13.29 -8.06
N SER A 212 19.51 -14.21 -7.10
CA SER A 212 20.05 -15.57 -7.26
C SER A 212 18.94 -16.59 -7.05
N ILE A 213 18.76 -17.49 -8.01
CA ILE A 213 17.80 -18.59 -7.96
C ILE A 213 18.61 -19.88 -8.02
N GLY A 214 18.48 -20.69 -6.98
CA GLY A 214 19.21 -21.95 -6.83
C GLY A 214 18.32 -23.09 -6.34
N GLY A 215 18.96 -24.17 -5.88
CA GLY A 215 18.25 -25.36 -5.41
C GLY A 215 17.80 -26.27 -6.55
N ALA A 216 16.77 -27.08 -6.30
CA ALA A 216 16.15 -27.95 -7.30
C ALA A 216 14.69 -27.55 -7.47
N GLY A 217 14.18 -27.58 -8.71
CA GLY A 217 12.79 -27.26 -9.03
C GLY A 217 12.62 -26.03 -9.91
N THR A 218 11.37 -25.55 -10.01
CA THR A 218 10.98 -24.41 -10.84
C THR A 218 10.36 -23.32 -9.98
N LEU A 219 11.05 -22.19 -9.84
CA LEU A 219 10.45 -20.97 -9.28
C LEU A 219 9.37 -20.48 -10.23
N SER A 220 8.12 -20.44 -9.77
CA SER A 220 6.99 -19.91 -10.56
C SER A 220 6.64 -18.51 -10.07
N VAL A 221 6.70 -17.52 -10.95
CA VAL A 221 6.34 -16.13 -10.68
C VAL A 221 5.18 -15.72 -11.58
N THR A 222 4.10 -15.22 -11.01
CA THR A 222 3.01 -14.54 -11.71
C THR A 222 3.10 -13.05 -11.42
N GLY A 223 3.29 -12.26 -12.48
CA GLY A 223 3.67 -10.85 -12.49
C GLY A 223 5.15 -10.62 -12.85
N ASP A 224 5.59 -9.37 -12.74
CA ASP A 224 6.90 -8.93 -13.24
C ASP A 224 8.05 -9.25 -12.26
N VAL A 225 9.21 -9.60 -12.83
CA VAL A 225 10.48 -9.78 -12.10
C VAL A 225 11.41 -8.64 -12.44
N VAL A 226 11.94 -7.93 -11.44
CA VAL A 226 12.76 -6.74 -11.66
C VAL A 226 14.09 -6.83 -10.92
N SER A 227 15.19 -6.62 -11.63
CA SER A 227 16.53 -6.61 -11.07
C SER A 227 17.31 -5.42 -11.59
N ASN A 228 17.79 -4.58 -10.66
CA ASN A 228 18.76 -3.53 -10.95
C ASN A 228 20.17 -4.06 -11.22
N GLY A 229 20.40 -5.34 -10.94
CA GLY A 229 21.64 -6.06 -11.17
C GLY A 229 21.48 -7.15 -12.23
N SER A 230 22.26 -8.21 -12.10
CA SER A 230 22.06 -9.47 -12.83
C SER A 230 21.11 -10.41 -12.07
N ILE A 231 20.47 -11.28 -12.83
CA ILE A 231 19.72 -12.44 -12.36
C ILE A 231 20.54 -13.69 -12.74
N SER A 232 20.85 -14.52 -11.75
CA SER A 232 21.58 -15.77 -11.92
C SER A 232 20.71 -16.95 -11.50
N ILE A 233 20.61 -17.96 -12.36
CA ILE A 233 19.85 -19.19 -12.12
C ILE A 233 20.81 -20.37 -12.23
N SER A 234 20.96 -21.15 -11.16
CA SER A 234 21.91 -22.27 -11.10
C SER A 234 21.30 -23.48 -10.39
N GLY A 235 21.18 -24.62 -11.09
CA GLY A 235 20.59 -25.85 -10.53
C GLY A 235 19.05 -25.88 -10.53
N ALA A 236 18.39 -24.74 -10.73
CA ALA A 236 16.94 -24.58 -10.80
C ALA A 236 16.49 -24.03 -12.17
N THR A 237 15.19 -23.88 -12.36
CA THR A 237 14.60 -23.08 -13.44
C THR A 237 13.68 -22.00 -12.90
N ALA A 238 13.46 -20.94 -13.68
CA ALA A 238 12.45 -19.93 -13.39
C ALA A 238 11.39 -19.91 -14.49
N ARG A 239 10.13 -19.82 -14.10
CA ARG A 239 8.98 -19.64 -14.98
C ARG A 239 8.27 -18.35 -14.59
N VAL A 240 8.26 -17.37 -15.48
CA VAL A 240 7.72 -16.03 -15.22
C VAL A 240 6.54 -15.76 -16.14
N SER A 241 5.35 -15.62 -15.56
CA SER A 241 4.13 -15.13 -16.20
C SER A 241 4.08 -13.61 -16.03
N GLY A 242 4.81 -12.91 -16.87
CA GLY A 242 5.06 -11.47 -16.77
C GLY A 242 6.37 -11.09 -17.47
N ASP A 243 6.76 -9.82 -17.39
CA ASP A 243 8.02 -9.36 -17.97
C ASP A 243 9.19 -9.55 -16.97
N ILE A 244 10.37 -9.90 -17.51
CA ILE A 244 11.63 -9.96 -16.74
C ILE A 244 12.45 -8.72 -17.10
N TYR A 245 12.60 -7.80 -16.16
CA TYR A 245 13.44 -6.62 -16.29
C TYR A 245 14.80 -6.88 -15.61
N ALA A 246 15.84 -7.10 -16.40
CA ALA A 246 17.20 -7.30 -15.90
C ALA A 246 18.12 -6.20 -16.45
N ARG A 247 18.65 -5.33 -15.58
CA ARG A 247 19.37 -4.13 -16.03
C ARG A 247 20.50 -4.44 -17.01
N CYS A 248 21.27 -5.48 -16.74
CA CYS A 248 22.53 -5.77 -17.45
C CYS A 248 22.51 -7.02 -18.32
N GLN A 249 21.33 -7.61 -18.53
CA GLN A 249 21.17 -8.85 -19.29
C GLN A 249 20.04 -8.71 -20.30
N SER A 250 20.32 -8.99 -21.57
CA SER A 250 19.30 -9.10 -22.63
C SER A 250 18.58 -10.46 -22.62
N SER A 251 19.13 -11.44 -21.91
CA SER A 251 18.53 -12.75 -21.66
C SER A 251 18.96 -13.29 -20.30
N VAL A 252 18.09 -14.05 -19.64
CA VAL A 252 18.37 -14.69 -18.35
C VAL A 252 18.38 -16.21 -18.55
N PRO A 253 19.55 -16.85 -18.67
CA PRO A 253 19.64 -18.31 -18.81
C PRO A 253 18.94 -19.05 -17.67
N GLY A 254 18.22 -20.13 -17.98
CA GLY A 254 17.44 -20.90 -17.00
C GLY A 254 16.03 -20.33 -16.72
N SER A 255 15.66 -19.20 -17.33
CA SER A 255 14.31 -18.66 -17.28
C SER A 255 13.46 -19.06 -18.49
N SER A 256 12.14 -19.17 -18.28
CA SER A 256 11.11 -19.42 -19.29
C SER A 256 9.93 -18.49 -19.06
N LEU A 257 9.31 -18.03 -20.15
CA LEU A 257 8.21 -17.07 -20.11
C LEU A 257 6.87 -17.79 -20.26
N ALA A 258 5.88 -17.33 -19.51
CA ALA A 258 4.50 -17.83 -19.49
C ALA A 258 3.50 -16.70 -19.80
N CYS A 259 2.24 -17.08 -19.93
CA CYS A 259 1.14 -16.19 -20.25
C CYS A 259 0.61 -15.52 -18.98
N TYR A 260 0.47 -14.19 -19.01
CA TYR A 260 -0.10 -13.40 -17.92
C TYR A 260 -1.54 -12.97 -18.30
N PRO A 261 -2.50 -12.98 -17.36
CA PRO A 261 -2.38 -13.33 -15.93
C PRO A 261 -2.53 -14.82 -15.60
N SER A 262 -2.93 -15.67 -16.55
CA SER A 262 -3.33 -17.07 -16.26
C SER A 262 -2.23 -18.02 -15.77
N GLY A 263 -0.95 -17.68 -15.99
CA GLY A 263 0.18 -18.59 -15.76
C GLY A 263 0.34 -19.69 -16.81
N ALA A 264 -0.52 -19.73 -17.84
CA ALA A 264 -0.52 -20.77 -18.87
C ALA A 264 0.80 -20.79 -19.68
N SER A 265 1.10 -21.93 -20.31
CA SER A 265 2.24 -22.01 -21.24
C SER A 265 1.94 -21.24 -22.53
N THR A 266 2.96 -20.64 -23.12
CA THR A 266 2.86 -20.04 -24.46
C THR A 266 2.62 -21.13 -25.53
N PRO A 267 1.92 -20.81 -26.64
CA PRO A 267 1.36 -19.52 -27.03
C PRO A 267 0.11 -19.13 -26.23
N CYS A 268 -0.04 -17.84 -25.94
CA CYS A 268 -1.12 -17.32 -25.10
C CYS A 268 -2.44 -17.21 -25.86
N THR A 269 -3.53 -17.50 -25.16
CA THR A 269 -4.89 -17.29 -25.67
C THR A 269 -5.43 -16.00 -25.09
N PHE A 270 -6.01 -15.14 -25.94
CA PHE A 270 -6.63 -13.89 -25.49
C PHE A 270 -7.61 -14.15 -24.33
N PRO A 271 -7.56 -13.38 -23.23
CA PRO A 271 -6.87 -12.09 -23.05
C PRO A 271 -5.40 -12.16 -22.62
N ASP A 272 -4.83 -13.36 -22.47
CA ASP A 272 -3.47 -13.49 -21.93
C ASP A 272 -2.38 -12.98 -22.89
N VAL A 273 -1.32 -12.41 -22.32
CA VAL A 273 -0.16 -11.89 -23.05
C VAL A 273 1.10 -12.64 -22.63
N ALA A 274 1.96 -12.99 -23.60
CA ALA A 274 3.24 -13.61 -23.33
C ALA A 274 4.21 -12.58 -22.74
N GLY A 275 4.89 -12.94 -21.65
CA GLY A 275 5.97 -12.14 -21.09
C GLY A 275 7.16 -11.97 -22.03
N SER A 276 8.06 -11.04 -21.69
CA SER A 276 9.30 -10.74 -22.41
C SER A 276 10.46 -10.41 -21.45
N THR A 277 11.69 -10.70 -21.86
CA THR A 277 12.89 -10.24 -21.14
C THR A 277 13.35 -8.90 -21.71
N ARG A 278 13.53 -7.91 -20.83
CA ARG A 278 13.87 -6.52 -21.18
C ARG A 278 15.10 -6.07 -20.41
N SER A 279 16.02 -5.39 -21.10
CA SER A 279 17.27 -4.88 -20.53
C SER A 279 17.31 -3.36 -20.40
N GLY A 280 18.24 -2.84 -19.58
CA GLY A 280 18.49 -1.40 -19.44
C GLY A 280 17.58 -0.65 -18.46
N PHE A 281 16.71 -1.35 -17.74
CA PHE A 281 15.81 -0.75 -16.76
C PHE A 281 16.47 -0.66 -15.38
N ARG A 282 16.12 0.39 -14.61
CA ARG A 282 16.51 0.54 -13.22
C ARG A 282 15.31 0.96 -12.39
N LEU A 283 14.87 0.09 -11.49
CA LEU A 283 13.89 0.40 -10.47
C LEU A 283 14.51 1.33 -9.42
N ALA A 284 13.98 2.55 -9.33
CA ALA A 284 14.27 3.40 -8.19
C ALA A 284 13.53 2.87 -6.96
N ASP A 285 14.15 2.95 -5.79
CA ASP A 285 13.47 2.69 -4.52
C ASP A 285 12.17 3.53 -4.44
N PRO A 286 11.00 2.91 -4.23
CA PRO A 286 9.76 3.63 -4.07
C PRO A 286 9.77 4.62 -2.89
N GLY A 287 10.55 4.33 -1.84
CA GLY A 287 10.69 5.20 -0.66
C GLY A 287 9.43 5.22 0.21
N PHE A 288 8.88 4.04 0.56
CA PHE A 288 7.77 3.96 1.50
C PHE A 288 8.17 4.57 2.85
N SER A 289 7.23 5.27 3.49
CA SER A 289 7.48 5.90 4.79
C SER A 289 7.37 4.88 5.91
N PRO A 290 8.14 5.02 7.00
CA PRO A 290 8.04 4.12 8.14
C PRO A 290 6.67 4.20 8.78
N PRO A 291 6.14 3.09 9.31
CA PRO A 291 4.85 3.08 9.96
C PRO A 291 4.87 3.80 11.30
N ALA A 292 3.72 4.35 11.70
CA ALA A 292 3.56 4.91 13.03
C ALA A 292 3.33 3.78 14.04
N VAL A 293 4.25 3.62 15.00
CA VAL A 293 4.12 2.64 16.07
C VAL A 293 3.16 3.18 17.12
N VAL A 294 1.91 2.72 17.05
CA VAL A 294 0.87 3.05 18.03
C VAL A 294 0.87 1.95 19.09
N GLY A 295 1.60 2.17 20.18
CA GLY A 295 1.72 1.23 21.29
C GLY A 295 2.88 1.61 22.21
N GLY A 296 2.79 1.23 23.49
CA GLY A 296 3.89 1.42 24.43
C GLY A 296 5.01 0.39 24.23
N SER A 297 5.99 0.41 25.13
CA SER A 297 6.97 -0.67 25.24
C SER A 297 6.26 -1.95 25.68
N GLN A 298 6.51 -3.03 24.94
CA GLN A 298 6.00 -4.37 25.23
C GLN A 298 7.10 -5.23 25.88
N PRO A 299 6.73 -6.07 26.87
CA PRO A 299 7.68 -7.03 27.45
C PRO A 299 8.01 -8.13 26.45
N ALA A 300 9.10 -8.86 26.71
CA ALA A 300 9.39 -10.10 25.99
C ALA A 300 8.18 -11.04 26.04
N PRO A 301 7.83 -11.73 24.93
CA PRO A 301 6.73 -12.69 24.94
C PRO A 301 6.90 -13.73 26.04
N GLY A 302 5.89 -13.80 26.93
CA GLY A 302 5.85 -14.71 28.06
C GLY A 302 5.12 -16.01 27.73
N ASN A 303 4.05 -16.31 28.45
CA ASN A 303 3.17 -17.45 28.13
C ASN A 303 1.81 -17.01 27.58
N ASN A 304 1.53 -15.71 27.58
CA ASN A 304 0.27 -15.17 27.05
C ASN A 304 0.22 -15.38 25.54
N LEU A 305 -0.80 -16.10 25.07
CA LEU A 305 -0.95 -16.43 23.65
C LEU A 305 -1.19 -15.18 22.79
N VAL A 306 -1.87 -14.18 23.34
CA VAL A 306 -2.21 -12.95 22.62
C VAL A 306 -1.13 -11.90 22.82
N LEU A 307 -0.47 -11.51 21.73
CA LEU A 307 0.50 -10.42 21.71
C LEU A 307 -0.20 -9.11 21.34
N SER A 308 0.30 -8.01 21.89
CA SER A 308 -0.23 -6.66 21.68
C SER A 308 0.75 -5.85 20.84
N PRO A 309 0.29 -4.95 19.96
CA PRO A 309 1.17 -4.11 19.17
C PRO A 309 1.96 -3.13 20.04
N GLY A 310 3.07 -2.62 19.51
CA GLY A 310 3.99 -1.74 20.20
C GLY A 310 5.46 -2.14 20.00
N ALA A 311 6.33 -1.57 20.83
CA ALA A 311 7.77 -1.72 20.69
C ALA A 311 8.33 -2.83 21.60
N TYR A 312 8.87 -3.87 20.99
CA TYR A 312 9.52 -5.00 21.64
C TYR A 312 11.04 -4.81 21.64
N ALA A 313 11.62 -4.63 22.83
CA ALA A 313 13.07 -4.49 22.98
C ALA A 313 13.85 -5.79 22.76
N SER A 314 13.21 -6.93 23.04
CA SER A 314 13.80 -8.26 22.90
C SER A 314 13.28 -8.97 21.66
N ASN A 315 14.14 -9.74 20.99
CA ASN A 315 13.69 -10.65 19.96
C ASN A 315 12.79 -11.75 20.59
N PRO A 316 11.58 -11.99 20.05
CA PRO A 316 10.64 -12.97 20.57
C PRO A 316 11.18 -14.41 20.60
N ASN A 317 12.08 -14.79 19.68
CA ASN A 317 12.72 -16.12 19.60
C ASN A 317 11.75 -17.30 19.79
N PHE A 318 10.69 -17.35 18.98
CA PHE A 318 9.68 -18.38 19.06
C PHE A 318 10.23 -19.76 18.66
N THR A 319 10.43 -20.63 19.65
CA THR A 319 11.21 -21.89 19.53
C THR A 319 10.57 -23.06 20.28
N SER A 320 9.31 -22.95 20.65
CA SER A 320 8.65 -23.76 21.68
C SER A 320 7.59 -24.74 21.18
N GLY A 321 7.28 -24.75 19.88
CA GLY A 321 6.16 -25.51 19.31
C GLY A 321 4.78 -24.96 19.70
N ARG A 322 4.66 -23.66 20.00
CA ARG A 322 3.43 -23.02 20.51
C ARG A 322 2.72 -22.19 19.44
N CYS A 323 1.49 -21.72 19.75
CA CYS A 323 0.72 -20.86 18.87
C CYS A 323 0.58 -19.44 19.43
N TRP A 324 0.69 -18.43 18.59
CA TRP A 324 0.65 -17.03 18.99
C TRP A 324 -0.34 -16.25 18.14
N PHE A 325 -1.19 -15.49 18.80
CA PHE A 325 -2.13 -14.60 18.15
C PHE A 325 -1.63 -13.15 18.22
N LEU A 326 -1.50 -12.50 17.07
CA LEU A 326 -1.15 -11.07 17.00
C LEU A 326 -2.42 -10.24 16.94
N SER A 327 -2.61 -9.36 17.94
CA SER A 327 -3.65 -8.32 17.86
C SER A 327 -3.32 -7.33 16.74
N GLY A 328 -4.32 -6.73 16.10
CA GLY A 328 -4.09 -5.77 15.02
C GLY A 328 -3.28 -4.56 15.47
N GLY A 329 -2.32 -4.13 14.66
CA GLY A 329 -1.41 -3.02 14.97
C GLY A 329 0.00 -3.16 14.38
N VAL A 330 0.86 -2.20 14.69
CA VAL A 330 2.27 -2.21 14.28
C VAL A 330 3.13 -2.83 15.38
N TYR A 331 3.97 -3.79 15.01
CA TYR A 331 4.92 -4.44 15.91
C TYR A 331 6.33 -4.00 15.55
N GLU A 332 6.93 -3.19 16.43
CA GLU A 332 8.31 -2.74 16.27
C GLU A 332 9.26 -3.70 16.99
N TRP A 333 10.09 -4.41 16.23
CA TRP A 333 10.99 -5.44 16.72
C TRP A 333 12.43 -4.90 16.80
N LEU A 334 12.76 -4.21 17.89
CA LEU A 334 14.04 -3.49 18.04
C LEU A 334 15.29 -4.38 17.93
N ALA A 335 15.19 -5.63 18.39
CA ALA A 335 16.26 -6.64 18.31
C ALA A 335 16.01 -7.69 17.20
N GLY A 336 15.13 -7.39 16.25
CA GLY A 336 14.68 -8.33 15.23
C GLY A 336 13.59 -9.28 15.70
N TYR A 337 13.13 -10.13 14.78
CA TYR A 337 12.10 -11.13 14.98
C TYR A 337 12.59 -12.49 14.52
N SER A 338 12.43 -13.50 15.38
CA SER A 338 12.74 -14.88 15.04
C SER A 338 11.55 -15.80 15.33
N ASN A 339 11.12 -16.56 14.33
CA ASN A 339 10.22 -17.70 14.49
C ASN A 339 10.86 -18.95 13.91
N THR A 340 11.15 -19.92 14.78
CA THR A 340 11.86 -21.15 14.41
C THR A 340 10.94 -22.37 14.45
N THR A 341 10.01 -22.49 15.40
CA THR A 341 9.18 -23.71 15.51
C THR A 341 7.75 -23.44 15.94
N ASP A 342 7.34 -22.18 16.07
CA ASP A 342 6.00 -21.83 16.53
C ASP A 342 5.11 -21.44 15.35
N PHE A 343 3.81 -21.43 15.61
CA PHE A 343 2.80 -20.95 14.69
C PHE A 343 2.35 -19.55 15.09
N VAL A 344 2.58 -18.54 14.25
CA VAL A 344 2.24 -17.14 14.57
C VAL A 344 1.24 -16.60 13.56
N SER A 345 0.12 -16.06 14.01
CA SER A 345 -0.90 -15.53 13.10
C SER A 345 -1.80 -14.44 13.71
N ASN A 346 -2.43 -13.61 12.87
CA ASN A 346 -3.51 -12.68 13.23
C ASN A 346 -4.91 -13.11 12.72
N GLU A 347 -5.02 -14.35 12.22
CA GLU A 347 -6.24 -14.95 11.68
C GLU A 347 -7.23 -15.34 12.79
N LEU A 348 -8.46 -14.82 12.73
CA LEU A 348 -9.49 -15.12 13.72
C LEU A 348 -10.41 -16.21 13.17
N LYS A 349 -10.30 -17.42 13.72
CA LYS A 349 -11.03 -18.61 13.25
C LYS A 349 -12.07 -19.10 14.24
N PRO A 350 -13.18 -19.71 13.78
CA PRO A 350 -14.15 -20.32 14.68
C PRO A 350 -13.54 -21.56 15.38
N PRO A 351 -14.08 -21.98 16.53
CA PRO A 351 -13.85 -23.34 17.00
C PRO A 351 -14.49 -24.34 16.01
N ASP A 352 -13.90 -25.52 15.85
CA ASP A 352 -14.39 -26.56 14.92
C ASP A 352 -14.73 -26.03 13.52
N GLU A 353 -13.74 -25.51 12.79
CA GLU A 353 -13.91 -24.92 11.45
C GLU A 353 -14.62 -25.89 10.47
N PRO A 354 -15.72 -25.47 9.81
CA PRO A 354 -16.48 -26.34 8.92
C PRO A 354 -15.78 -26.56 7.58
N ALA A 355 -16.13 -27.64 6.90
CA ALA A 355 -15.78 -27.83 5.50
C ALA A 355 -16.54 -26.83 4.62
N VAL A 356 -15.88 -26.38 3.55
CA VAL A 356 -16.42 -25.38 2.61
C VAL A 356 -17.76 -25.85 2.06
N GLY A 357 -18.78 -25.00 2.19
CA GLY A 357 -20.13 -25.28 1.71
C GLY A 357 -20.90 -26.36 2.49
N ASN A 358 -20.35 -26.88 3.60
CA ASN A 358 -21.03 -27.86 4.43
C ASN A 358 -20.73 -27.65 5.92
N ASN A 359 -21.66 -26.99 6.61
CA ASN A 359 -21.60 -26.73 8.05
C ASN A 359 -21.73 -27.98 8.93
N SER A 360 -22.03 -29.16 8.39
CA SER A 360 -22.21 -30.39 9.18
C SER A 360 -20.96 -31.28 9.20
N VAL A 361 -19.91 -30.89 8.48
CA VAL A 361 -18.67 -31.65 8.37
C VAL A 361 -17.52 -30.78 8.84
N LEU A 362 -16.73 -31.30 9.77
CA LEU A 362 -15.50 -30.64 10.22
C LEU A 362 -14.48 -30.59 9.06
N SER A 363 -13.83 -29.45 8.87
CA SER A 363 -12.74 -29.35 7.90
C SER A 363 -11.61 -30.31 8.27
N PRO A 364 -11.10 -31.13 7.33
CA PRO A 364 -9.95 -32.01 7.59
C PRO A 364 -8.69 -31.20 7.93
N ASN A 365 -8.60 -29.96 7.45
CA ASN A 365 -7.50 -29.04 7.69
C ASN A 365 -8.02 -27.85 8.52
N GLN A 366 -7.89 -27.93 9.83
CA GLN A 366 -8.16 -26.80 10.73
C GLN A 366 -6.98 -25.83 10.68
N PHE A 367 -7.22 -24.53 10.48
CA PHE A 367 -6.15 -23.53 10.34
C PHE A 367 -5.11 -23.57 11.47
N TRP A 368 -5.56 -23.54 12.72
CA TRP A 368 -4.68 -23.56 13.90
C TRP A 368 -4.11 -24.96 14.24
N ASN A 369 -4.35 -25.96 13.39
CA ASN A 369 -3.72 -27.28 13.46
C ASN A 369 -2.80 -27.59 12.27
N THR A 370 -2.58 -26.62 11.37
CA THR A 370 -1.62 -26.73 10.27
C THR A 370 -0.24 -27.11 10.78
N GLY A 371 0.60 -27.79 9.99
CA GLY A 371 1.97 -28.13 10.41
C GLY A 371 2.09 -29.06 11.63
N GLY A 372 0.98 -29.63 12.13
CA GLY A 372 0.96 -30.50 13.31
C GLY A 372 0.74 -29.78 14.64
N TYR A 373 0.50 -28.46 14.62
CA TYR A 373 0.06 -27.72 15.79
C TYR A 373 -1.34 -28.21 16.25
N ARG A 374 -1.74 -27.91 17.49
CA ARG A 374 -3.01 -28.37 18.08
C ARG A 374 -3.73 -27.26 18.84
N CYS A 375 -3.81 -26.09 18.21
CA CYS A 375 -4.32 -24.89 18.84
C CYS A 375 -5.72 -24.50 18.35
N ALA A 376 -6.33 -25.27 17.45
CA ALA A 376 -7.70 -25.04 17.06
C ALA A 376 -8.63 -25.10 18.28
N GLY A 377 -9.50 -24.10 18.40
CA GLY A 377 -10.59 -24.13 19.34
C GLY A 377 -11.57 -25.26 18.99
N SER A 378 -12.36 -25.68 19.97
CA SER A 378 -13.38 -26.71 19.77
C SER A 378 -14.51 -26.50 20.77
N PHE A 379 -15.70 -27.02 20.51
CA PHE A 379 -16.79 -26.92 21.48
C PHE A 379 -17.64 -28.18 21.52
N ILE A 380 -18.33 -28.35 22.64
CA ILE A 380 -19.32 -29.42 22.80
C ILE A 380 -20.64 -28.84 23.27
N THR A 381 -21.70 -29.53 22.89
CA THR A 381 -23.07 -29.24 23.32
C THR A 381 -23.60 -30.40 24.12
N ASN A 382 -24.02 -30.13 25.35
CA ASN A 382 -24.59 -31.07 26.29
C ASN A 382 -25.96 -30.56 26.78
N THR A 383 -26.66 -31.38 27.55
CA THR A 383 -27.84 -30.93 28.29
C THR A 383 -27.52 -30.74 29.77
N SER A 384 -28.03 -29.66 30.35
CA SER A 384 -28.07 -29.43 31.80
C SER A 384 -29.47 -29.76 32.32
N ASN A 385 -29.57 -30.34 33.52
CA ASN A 385 -30.86 -30.60 34.15
C ASN A 385 -31.27 -29.41 35.02
N ASP A 386 -32.21 -28.58 34.57
CA ASP A 386 -32.88 -27.57 35.39
C ASP A 386 -34.42 -27.73 35.31
N PRO A 387 -35.11 -28.02 36.42
CA PRO A 387 -36.55 -28.21 36.43
C PRO A 387 -37.36 -26.91 36.30
N ARG A 388 -36.74 -25.72 36.32
CA ARG A 388 -37.47 -24.44 36.46
C ARG A 388 -37.93 -23.87 35.13
N ASN A 389 -37.08 -23.80 34.11
CA ASN A 389 -37.36 -23.12 32.84
C ASN A 389 -36.78 -23.86 31.63
N PRO A 390 -37.12 -25.14 31.39
CA PRO A 390 -36.51 -25.91 30.31
C PRO A 390 -36.82 -25.31 28.95
N VAL A 391 -35.84 -25.41 28.03
CA VAL A 391 -36.05 -25.07 26.63
C VAL A 391 -37.03 -26.04 25.96
N ARG A 392 -37.54 -25.68 24.78
CA ARG A 392 -38.46 -26.53 24.02
C ARG A 392 -37.81 -27.86 23.64
N ASN A 393 -38.53 -28.95 23.89
CA ASN A 393 -38.12 -30.30 23.50
C ASN A 393 -37.88 -30.39 21.98
N GLY A 394 -36.79 -31.07 21.61
CA GLY A 394 -36.43 -31.33 20.22
C GLY A 394 -34.93 -31.30 19.99
N GLN A 395 -34.55 -31.57 18.74
CA GLN A 395 -33.16 -31.49 18.29
C GLN A 395 -32.84 -30.07 17.85
N TRP A 396 -31.92 -29.42 18.55
CA TRP A 396 -31.40 -28.10 18.23
C TRP A 396 -30.08 -28.25 17.47
N GLY A 397 -29.78 -27.31 16.57
CA GLY A 397 -28.45 -27.09 16.01
C GLY A 397 -27.79 -25.88 16.67
N VAL A 398 -26.48 -25.95 16.86
CA VAL A 398 -25.66 -24.91 17.49
C VAL A 398 -24.45 -24.62 16.62
N GLU A 399 -24.26 -23.34 16.28
CA GLU A 399 -23.07 -22.81 15.62
C GLU A 399 -22.47 -21.68 16.45
N LEU A 400 -21.14 -21.60 16.48
CA LEU A 400 -20.40 -20.56 17.18
C LEU A 400 -19.55 -19.74 16.21
N THR A 401 -19.40 -18.44 16.48
CA THR A 401 -18.42 -17.59 15.80
C THR A 401 -17.48 -16.97 16.82
N SER A 402 -16.17 -16.97 16.55
CA SER A 402 -15.17 -16.28 17.36
C SER A 402 -15.26 -14.77 17.14
N VAL A 403 -15.21 -13.98 18.21
CA VAL A 403 -15.33 -12.51 18.14
C VAL A 403 -14.18 -11.82 18.85
N ARG A 404 -13.65 -10.77 18.21
CA ARG A 404 -12.66 -9.85 18.76
C ARG A 404 -13.04 -8.41 18.42
N SER A 405 -12.54 -7.44 19.18
CA SER A 405 -12.53 -6.04 18.74
C SER A 405 -11.09 -5.53 18.69
N ASP A 406 -10.72 -4.93 17.56
CA ASP A 406 -9.43 -4.27 17.37
C ASP A 406 -9.64 -2.76 17.31
N THR A 407 -8.63 -1.97 17.67
CA THR A 407 -8.76 -0.50 17.75
C THR A 407 -7.74 0.16 16.83
N TYR A 408 -8.21 1.09 16.00
CA TYR A 408 -7.35 1.92 15.15
C TYR A 408 -7.84 3.37 15.18
N GLY A 409 -6.92 4.32 15.38
CA GLY A 409 -7.25 5.75 15.45
C GLY A 409 -8.26 6.11 16.57
N GLY A 410 -8.31 5.32 17.65
CA GLY A 410 -9.27 5.48 18.74
C GLY A 410 -10.68 4.93 18.44
N VAL A 411 -10.90 4.35 17.25
CA VAL A 411 -12.16 3.70 16.85
C VAL A 411 -12.00 2.18 16.97
N SER A 412 -12.99 1.51 17.55
CA SER A 412 -13.00 0.06 17.69
C SER A 412 -13.79 -0.59 16.54
N TYR A 413 -13.18 -1.59 15.93
CA TYR A 413 -13.73 -2.39 14.84
C TYR A 413 -13.90 -3.83 15.33
N ARG A 414 -15.12 -4.35 15.25
CA ARG A 414 -15.43 -5.73 15.65
C ARG A 414 -15.13 -6.70 14.50
N ARG A 415 -14.35 -7.73 14.82
CA ARG A 415 -14.14 -8.93 14.01
C ARG A 415 -15.00 -10.07 14.53
N GLU A 416 -15.57 -10.84 13.63
CA GLU A 416 -16.38 -12.01 13.96
C GLU A 416 -16.26 -13.04 12.85
N SER A 417 -15.68 -14.21 13.16
CA SER A 417 -15.34 -15.26 12.20
C SER A 417 -16.55 -15.82 11.44
N ALA A 418 -16.30 -16.62 10.40
CA ALA A 418 -17.31 -17.51 9.86
C ALA A 418 -17.86 -18.47 10.95
N PRO A 419 -19.06 -19.05 10.76
CA PRO A 419 -19.65 -20.00 11.70
C PRO A 419 -18.85 -21.31 11.79
N SER A 420 -18.84 -21.90 12.97
CA SER A 420 -18.29 -23.24 13.21
C SER A 420 -19.06 -24.33 12.46
N THR A 421 -18.53 -25.54 12.50
CA THR A 421 -19.32 -26.76 12.28
C THR A 421 -20.50 -26.78 13.25
N CYS A 422 -21.68 -27.10 12.74
CA CYS A 422 -22.89 -27.24 13.52
C CYS A 422 -22.84 -28.52 14.35
N HIS A 423 -23.08 -28.37 15.66
CA HIS A 423 -23.30 -29.48 16.58
C HIS A 423 -24.78 -29.56 16.95
N THR A 424 -25.28 -30.77 17.22
CA THR A 424 -26.69 -30.97 17.60
C THR A 424 -26.84 -31.36 19.05
N VAL A 425 -27.88 -30.84 19.70
CA VAL A 425 -28.24 -31.18 21.08
C VAL A 425 -29.71 -31.56 21.16
N ASN A 426 -29.98 -32.73 21.74
CA ASN A 426 -31.33 -33.26 21.92
C ASN A 426 -31.83 -32.89 23.31
N THR A 427 -32.87 -32.05 23.36
CA THR A 427 -33.47 -31.59 24.62
C THR A 427 -34.77 -32.35 24.89
N ALA A 428 -34.91 -32.81 26.13
CA ALA A 428 -36.10 -33.47 26.65
C ALA A 428 -36.69 -32.65 27.82
N THR A 429 -37.71 -33.19 28.47
CA THR A 429 -38.38 -32.52 29.59
C THR A 429 -37.38 -32.21 30.71
N ARG A 430 -37.26 -30.92 31.10
CA ARG A 430 -36.32 -30.39 32.13
C ARG A 430 -34.86 -30.23 31.69
N ASN A 431 -34.61 -30.23 30.38
CA ASN A 431 -33.27 -29.98 29.86
C ASN A 431 -33.10 -28.52 29.43
N ASP A 432 -31.95 -27.96 29.77
CA ASP A 432 -31.37 -26.76 29.18
C ASP A 432 -30.25 -27.15 28.23
N ILE A 433 -29.84 -26.22 27.37
CA ILE A 433 -28.69 -26.40 26.48
C ILE A 433 -27.44 -25.90 27.21
N LEU A 434 -26.45 -26.76 27.39
CA LEU A 434 -25.14 -26.41 27.92
C LEU A 434 -24.12 -26.41 26.78
N ILE A 435 -23.46 -25.28 26.57
CA ILE A 435 -22.38 -25.11 25.61
C ILE A 435 -21.08 -24.93 26.38
N GLN A 436 -20.06 -25.67 26.01
CA GLN A 436 -18.72 -25.57 26.61
C GLN A 436 -17.70 -25.39 25.50
N VAL A 437 -16.89 -24.35 25.60
CA VAL A 437 -15.96 -23.94 24.55
C VAL A 437 -14.53 -24.05 25.05
N SER A 438 -13.69 -24.71 24.26
CA SER A 438 -12.25 -24.58 24.29
C SER A 438 -11.84 -23.45 23.36
N ASN A 439 -11.17 -22.43 23.92
CA ASN A 439 -11.00 -21.20 23.17
C ASN A 439 -10.19 -21.37 21.87
N ALA A 440 -10.56 -20.62 20.84
CA ALA A 440 -9.75 -20.41 19.65
C ALA A 440 -8.77 -19.23 19.90
N PRO A 441 -7.55 -19.27 19.31
CA PRO A 441 -6.59 -18.17 19.39
C PRO A 441 -7.21 -16.83 18.96
N GLY A 442 -7.01 -15.80 19.80
CA GLY A 442 -7.46 -14.44 19.51
C GLY A 442 -8.92 -14.11 19.84
N ALA A 443 -9.77 -15.10 20.13
CA ALA A 443 -11.15 -14.86 20.52
C ALA A 443 -11.25 -14.15 21.88
N THR A 444 -12.11 -13.14 21.96
CA THR A 444 -12.47 -12.43 23.21
C THR A 444 -13.88 -12.79 23.68
N SER A 445 -14.69 -13.35 22.78
CA SER A 445 -16.01 -13.90 23.06
C SER A 445 -16.45 -14.80 21.90
N TYR A 446 -17.49 -15.60 22.11
CA TYR A 446 -18.17 -16.37 21.07
C TYR A 446 -19.62 -15.93 20.99
N ARG A 447 -20.13 -15.70 19.78
CA ARG A 447 -21.57 -15.62 19.59
C ARG A 447 -22.13 -17.01 19.37
N VAL A 448 -23.29 -17.25 19.96
CA VAL A 448 -24.03 -18.50 19.84
C VAL A 448 -25.20 -18.30 18.90
N TYR A 449 -25.27 -19.16 17.89
CA TYR A 449 -26.37 -19.22 16.93
C TYR A 449 -27.10 -20.56 17.10
N LEU A 450 -28.42 -20.50 17.25
CA LEU A 450 -29.26 -21.69 17.44
C LEU A 450 -30.23 -21.85 16.27
N SER A 451 -30.52 -23.08 15.88
CA SER A 451 -31.66 -23.38 15.02
C SER A 451 -32.91 -23.67 15.84
N SER A 452 -34.10 -23.61 15.22
CA SER A 452 -35.33 -24.01 15.91
C SER A 452 -35.36 -25.53 16.15
N PRO A 453 -35.96 -26.01 17.25
CA PRO A 453 -36.03 -27.44 17.56
C PRO A 453 -36.72 -28.20 16.43
N GLY A 454 -36.11 -29.30 16.00
CA GLY A 454 -36.56 -30.13 14.87
C GLY A 454 -35.82 -29.89 13.56
N ASN A 455 -35.12 -28.76 13.42
CA ASN A 455 -34.34 -28.45 12.21
C ASN A 455 -32.87 -28.88 12.31
N ALA A 456 -32.35 -29.14 13.51
CA ALA A 456 -30.95 -29.53 13.72
C ALA A 456 -29.98 -28.60 12.94
N CYS A 457 -29.05 -29.16 12.18
CA CYS A 457 -28.10 -28.39 11.36
C CYS A 457 -28.67 -27.85 10.03
N GLY A 458 -29.96 -28.08 9.74
CA GLY A 458 -30.64 -27.58 8.54
C GLY A 458 -31.02 -26.09 8.60
N GLY A 459 -30.87 -25.43 9.76
CA GLY A 459 -31.21 -24.02 9.93
C GLY A 459 -32.72 -23.71 9.82
N PRO A 460 -33.11 -22.43 9.67
CA PRO A 460 -32.26 -21.25 9.80
C PRO A 460 -31.71 -21.10 11.23
N PHE A 461 -30.56 -20.44 11.35
CA PHE A 461 -29.91 -20.13 12.63
C PHE A 461 -30.15 -18.68 13.02
N GLY A 462 -30.30 -18.43 14.32
CA GLY A 462 -30.48 -17.10 14.89
C GLY A 462 -29.58 -16.86 16.09
N TYR A 463 -29.01 -15.66 16.20
CA TYR A 463 -28.16 -15.26 17.33
C TYR A 463 -28.93 -15.32 18.64
N ALA A 464 -28.47 -16.16 19.57
CA ALA A 464 -29.11 -16.39 20.86
C ALA A 464 -28.41 -15.63 22.00
N GLY A 465 -27.08 -15.50 21.95
CA GLY A 465 -26.33 -14.80 22.98
C GLY A 465 -24.83 -14.93 22.83
N THR A 466 -24.07 -14.50 23.83
CA THR A 466 -22.60 -14.47 23.79
C THR A 466 -21.98 -15.15 25.01
N ILE A 467 -20.88 -15.86 24.77
CA ILE A 467 -20.00 -16.45 25.77
C ILE A 467 -18.73 -15.58 25.83
N PRO A 468 -18.47 -14.83 26.92
CA PRO A 468 -17.24 -14.05 27.04
C PRO A 468 -16.04 -14.96 27.28
N VAL A 469 -14.87 -14.61 26.75
CA VAL A 469 -13.59 -15.22 27.17
C VAL A 469 -13.11 -14.50 28.42
N THR A 470 -12.84 -15.26 29.48
CA THR A 470 -12.46 -14.70 30.78
C THR A 470 -11.03 -15.07 31.15
N GLY A 471 -10.28 -14.09 31.68
CA GLY A 471 -8.87 -14.27 32.04
C GLY A 471 -7.91 -14.24 30.84
N THR A 472 -6.67 -14.64 31.11
CA THR A 472 -5.60 -14.63 30.10
C THR A 472 -5.45 -16.00 29.45
N VAL A 473 -5.59 -16.05 28.13
CA VAL A 473 -5.34 -17.24 27.33
C VAL A 473 -3.83 -17.53 27.28
N SER A 474 -3.40 -18.73 27.69
CA SER A 474 -1.99 -19.07 27.86
C SER A 474 -1.57 -20.34 27.13
N ASN A 475 -0.35 -20.36 26.59
CA ASN A 475 0.28 -21.48 25.89
C ASN A 475 0.85 -22.58 26.81
N ASN A 476 0.54 -22.55 28.11
CA ASN A 476 1.12 -23.49 29.08
C ASN A 476 0.60 -24.93 28.96
N LEU A 477 -0.47 -25.17 28.19
CA LEU A 477 -1.16 -26.46 28.11
C LEU A 477 -1.63 -26.74 26.68
N ILE A 478 -0.74 -27.18 25.79
CA ILE A 478 -1.06 -27.56 24.38
C ILE A 478 -1.21 -29.08 24.16
N SER A 479 -1.14 -29.89 25.22
CA SER A 479 -1.42 -31.33 25.17
C SER A 479 -1.89 -31.89 26.53
N PRO A 480 -2.87 -32.82 26.59
CA PRO A 480 -3.65 -33.37 25.48
C PRO A 480 -4.92 -32.54 25.18
N CYS A 481 -5.08 -32.03 23.94
CA CYS A 481 -6.26 -31.28 23.47
C CYS A 481 -7.15 -32.15 22.57
N PRO A 482 -8.49 -31.89 22.54
CA PRO A 482 -9.25 -30.94 23.36
C PRO A 482 -9.73 -31.55 24.69
N ILE A 483 -9.65 -30.79 25.81
CA ILE A 483 -10.25 -31.17 27.10
C ILE A 483 -11.39 -30.19 27.43
N TYR A 484 -12.61 -30.73 27.57
CA TYR A 484 -13.82 -29.95 27.84
C TYR A 484 -14.19 -29.85 29.33
N THR A 485 -13.44 -30.52 30.21
CA THR A 485 -13.65 -30.56 31.67
C THR A 485 -12.33 -30.53 32.44
N GLY A 486 -12.14 -29.57 33.34
CA GLY A 486 -10.91 -29.42 34.14
C GLY A 486 -9.81 -28.64 33.41
N GLY A 487 -8.91 -27.98 34.17
CA GLY A 487 -7.88 -27.05 33.70
C GLY A 487 -6.71 -27.69 32.94
N GLY A 488 -7.02 -28.33 31.81
CA GLY A 488 -6.08 -28.86 30.82
C GLY A 488 -6.53 -28.48 29.41
N CYS A 489 -5.56 -28.27 28.50
CA CYS A 489 -5.67 -28.09 27.05
C CYS A 489 -7.02 -27.62 26.48
N SER A 490 -7.42 -26.47 26.98
CA SER A 490 -8.29 -25.54 26.31
C SER A 490 -7.65 -24.19 26.57
N LEU A 491 -7.66 -23.30 25.59
CA LEU A 491 -7.17 -21.93 25.75
C LEU A 491 -8.07 -21.11 26.73
N GLY A 492 -8.69 -21.78 27.71
CA GLY A 492 -9.80 -21.38 28.57
C GLY A 492 -10.99 -22.34 28.41
N ASN A 493 -11.81 -22.46 29.46
CA ASN A 493 -13.04 -23.26 29.47
C ASN A 493 -14.21 -22.31 29.72
N GLU A 494 -14.83 -21.84 28.64
CA GLU A 494 -15.97 -20.94 28.73
C GLU A 494 -17.26 -21.73 28.60
N GLN A 495 -18.29 -21.34 29.34
CA GLN A 495 -19.56 -22.07 29.37
C GLN A 495 -20.74 -21.12 29.30
N LEU A 496 -21.81 -21.60 28.66
CA LEU A 496 -23.11 -20.95 28.65
C LEU A 496 -24.21 -21.99 28.80
N THR A 497 -25.09 -21.79 29.77
CA THR A 497 -26.34 -22.54 29.90
C THR A 497 -27.48 -21.68 29.36
N ILE A 498 -28.24 -22.22 28.42
CA ILE A 498 -29.37 -21.57 27.76
C ILE A 498 -30.65 -22.25 28.23
N ASP A 499 -31.45 -21.51 28.99
CA ASP A 499 -32.78 -21.90 29.46
C ASP A 499 -33.87 -21.09 28.71
N GLN A 500 -35.15 -21.36 28.99
CA GLN A 500 -36.26 -20.66 28.34
C GLN A 500 -36.35 -19.18 28.73
N ASN A 501 -35.84 -18.78 29.90
CA ASN A 501 -35.81 -17.37 30.30
C ASN A 501 -34.74 -16.59 29.53
N PHE A 502 -33.59 -17.21 29.27
CA PHE A 502 -32.54 -16.67 28.43
C PHE A 502 -33.04 -16.45 27.01
N LEU A 503 -33.78 -17.41 26.45
CA LEU A 503 -34.33 -17.30 25.09
C LEU A 503 -35.49 -16.31 25.00
N GLY A 504 -36.36 -16.23 26.01
CA GLY A 504 -37.54 -15.36 25.97
C GLY A 504 -38.40 -15.62 24.71
N THR A 505 -38.55 -14.61 23.85
CA THR A 505 -39.27 -14.69 22.56
C THR A 505 -38.34 -14.88 21.35
N TRP A 506 -37.13 -15.40 21.56
CA TRP A 506 -36.15 -15.60 20.50
C TRP A 506 -36.68 -16.48 19.35
N ALA A 507 -36.36 -16.08 18.12
CA ALA A 507 -36.52 -16.86 16.91
C ALA A 507 -35.52 -16.36 15.83
N PRO A 508 -35.05 -17.22 14.92
CA PRO A 508 -34.27 -16.78 13.76
C PRO A 508 -35.03 -15.76 12.91
N ASN A 509 -34.39 -14.64 12.58
CA ASN A 509 -34.97 -13.52 11.85
C ASN A 509 -33.94 -12.92 10.88
N LEU A 510 -34.16 -13.13 9.58
CA LEU A 510 -33.31 -12.58 8.50
C LEU A 510 -33.35 -11.05 8.43
N LEU A 511 -34.39 -10.40 8.97
CA LEU A 511 -34.50 -8.94 9.01
C LEU A 511 -33.86 -8.33 10.27
N ALA A 512 -33.41 -9.15 11.23
CA ALA A 512 -32.75 -8.64 12.42
C ALA A 512 -31.34 -8.15 12.06
N LEU A 513 -30.97 -6.98 12.60
CA LEU A 513 -29.67 -6.39 12.33
C LEU A 513 -28.56 -7.33 12.82
N PRO A 514 -27.49 -7.52 12.03
CA PRO A 514 -26.40 -8.42 12.37
C PRO A 514 -25.85 -8.21 13.80
N GLY A 515 -25.98 -9.24 14.62
CA GLY A 515 -25.54 -9.26 16.01
C GLY A 515 -26.57 -8.84 17.06
N THR A 516 -27.82 -8.62 16.66
CA THR A 516 -28.98 -8.52 17.55
C THR A 516 -29.67 -9.88 17.70
N ILE A 517 -30.44 -10.07 18.78
CA ILE A 517 -31.13 -11.34 19.07
C ILE A 517 -31.97 -11.78 17.87
N GLY A 518 -31.77 -13.03 17.43
CA GLY A 518 -32.43 -13.62 16.26
C GLY A 518 -31.72 -13.40 14.92
N ALA A 519 -30.74 -12.49 14.82
CA ALA A 519 -30.04 -12.24 13.56
C ALA A 519 -29.30 -13.48 13.03
N TYR A 520 -29.25 -13.62 11.72
CA TYR A 520 -28.57 -14.75 11.07
C TYR A 520 -27.05 -14.67 11.30
N PRO A 521 -26.37 -15.82 11.28
CA PRO A 521 -24.91 -15.85 11.34
C PRO A 521 -24.27 -15.14 10.14
N PRO A 522 -22.98 -14.76 10.23
CA PRO A 522 -22.17 -14.35 9.09
C PRO A 522 -22.15 -15.43 7.99
N ASP A 523 -21.70 -15.06 6.78
CA ASP A 523 -21.55 -16.02 5.68
C ASP A 523 -20.59 -17.17 6.06
N PRO A 524 -20.79 -18.37 5.48
CA PRO A 524 -19.94 -19.54 5.70
C PRO A 524 -18.48 -19.34 5.28
N GLU A 525 -17.59 -20.20 5.80
CA GLU A 525 -16.18 -20.29 5.37
C GLU A 525 -16.06 -20.43 3.85
N THR A 526 -15.09 -19.73 3.28
CA THR A 526 -14.79 -19.77 1.86
C THR A 526 -13.84 -20.88 1.47
N SER A 527 -13.79 -21.17 0.17
CA SER A 527 -12.88 -22.18 -0.35
C SER A 527 -11.41 -21.80 -0.10
N PRO A 528 -10.57 -22.75 0.33
CA PRO A 528 -9.14 -22.52 0.41
C PRO A 528 -8.57 -22.21 -0.97
N LEU A 529 -7.48 -21.44 -1.02
CA LEU A 529 -6.81 -21.08 -2.28
C LEU A 529 -6.28 -22.33 -3.03
N SER A 530 -6.04 -23.42 -2.31
CA SER A 530 -5.90 -24.75 -2.92
C SER A 530 -6.35 -25.87 -1.97
N GLY A 531 -6.73 -27.03 -2.52
CA GLY A 531 -7.39 -28.11 -1.76
C GLY A 531 -6.55 -28.79 -0.66
N SER A 532 -5.24 -28.53 -0.60
CA SER A 532 -4.35 -29.04 0.47
C SER A 532 -4.10 -28.02 1.59
N LEU A 533 -4.63 -26.81 1.46
CA LEU A 533 -4.45 -25.75 2.45
C LEU A 533 -5.63 -25.74 3.43
N PRO A 534 -5.45 -25.18 4.64
CA PRO A 534 -6.56 -24.88 5.53
C PRO A 534 -7.58 -23.98 4.83
N ASN A 535 -8.83 -24.04 5.28
CA ASN A 535 -9.83 -23.07 4.81
C ASN A 535 -9.34 -21.69 5.24
N GLN A 536 -9.21 -20.80 4.28
CA GLN A 536 -8.74 -19.44 4.48
C GLN A 536 -9.77 -18.49 3.90
N ASN A 537 -9.78 -17.28 4.44
CA ASN A 537 -10.68 -16.24 3.99
C ASN A 537 -10.31 -15.80 2.56
N PRO A 538 -11.31 -15.44 1.74
CA PRO A 538 -11.16 -15.35 0.30
C PRO A 538 -10.52 -14.02 -0.12
N ASP A 539 -10.12 -13.95 -1.38
CA ASP A 539 -9.68 -12.72 -2.03
C ASP A 539 -10.70 -11.59 -1.93
N ARG A 540 -10.18 -10.36 -2.02
CA ARG A 540 -10.91 -9.09 -1.96
C ARG A 540 -12.15 -9.07 -2.88
N GLY A 541 -13.32 -9.34 -2.31
CA GLY A 541 -14.61 -9.34 -3.01
C GLY A 541 -15.49 -8.12 -2.73
N ALA A 542 -16.56 -7.95 -3.51
CA ALA A 542 -17.64 -7.01 -3.17
C ALA A 542 -18.27 -7.44 -1.83
N GLY A 543 -18.46 -6.48 -0.91
CA GLY A 543 -18.86 -6.75 0.47
C GLY A 543 -20.00 -7.76 0.60
N SER A 544 -19.68 -8.93 1.14
CA SER A 544 -20.61 -10.01 1.46
C SER A 544 -21.17 -9.84 2.87
N ALA A 545 -22.22 -10.60 3.21
CA ALA A 545 -22.93 -10.50 4.49
C ALA A 545 -22.21 -11.18 5.67
N GLY A 546 -21.07 -11.81 5.42
CA GLY A 546 -20.02 -12.22 6.37
C GLY A 546 -18.84 -12.85 5.61
N ASP A 547 -17.75 -13.30 6.20
CA ASP A 547 -17.15 -13.22 7.54
C ASP A 547 -16.89 -11.76 8.00
N ARG A 548 -17.15 -11.39 9.26
CA ARG A 548 -16.81 -10.04 9.79
C ARG A 548 -15.37 -9.98 10.30
N ALA A 549 -14.67 -11.11 10.35
CA ALA A 549 -13.25 -11.24 10.60
C ALA A 549 -12.42 -11.27 9.31
N ASN A 550 -13.04 -11.26 8.12
CA ASN A 550 -12.31 -11.15 6.86
C ASN A 550 -11.61 -9.79 6.74
N GLU A 551 -10.48 -9.80 6.05
CA GLU A 551 -9.49 -8.73 6.01
C GLU A 551 -9.98 -7.49 5.22
N ASN A 552 -11.26 -7.44 4.82
CA ASN A 552 -11.71 -6.54 3.76
C ASN A 552 -13.16 -6.01 3.86
N ALA A 553 -13.96 -6.31 4.90
CA ALA A 553 -15.34 -5.82 5.02
C ALA A 553 -15.66 -5.11 6.36
N CYS A 554 -16.42 -4.01 6.31
CA CYS A 554 -16.93 -3.30 7.49
C CYS A 554 -18.44 -3.07 7.39
N LEU A 555 -19.15 -3.23 8.52
CA LEU A 555 -20.56 -2.88 8.67
C LEU A 555 -20.70 -1.37 8.97
N THR A 556 -21.54 -0.64 8.22
CA THR A 556 -21.88 0.75 8.57
C THR A 556 -22.84 0.80 9.78
N ALA A 557 -22.92 1.95 10.46
CA ALA A 557 -23.81 2.16 11.61
C ALA A 557 -25.32 1.94 11.29
N GLY A 558 -25.69 1.87 10.00
CA GLY A 558 -27.05 1.59 9.54
C GLY A 558 -27.31 0.15 9.10
N GLY A 559 -26.36 -0.78 9.26
CA GLY A 559 -26.53 -2.19 8.88
C GLY A 559 -26.50 -2.46 7.36
N ALA A 560 -26.16 -1.47 6.53
CA ALA A 560 -25.95 -1.66 5.11
C ALA A 560 -24.53 -2.15 4.82
N PHE A 561 -24.41 -3.18 3.98
CA PHE A 561 -23.15 -3.62 3.38
C PHE A 561 -22.67 -2.54 2.41
N ALA A 562 -21.57 -1.90 2.76
CA ALA A 562 -20.89 -0.94 1.91
C ALA A 562 -19.41 -1.30 1.90
N SER A 563 -18.70 -0.88 0.86
CA SER A 563 -17.26 -0.59 1.01
C SER A 563 -17.14 0.25 2.29
N CYS A 564 -16.33 -0.20 3.25
CA CYS A 564 -16.19 0.46 4.55
C CYS A 564 -16.19 1.99 4.41
N PRO A 565 -16.78 2.76 5.34
CA PRO A 565 -16.64 4.21 5.35
C PRO A 565 -15.19 4.70 5.49
N ALA A 566 -14.18 3.82 5.63
CA ALA A 566 -12.77 4.18 5.71
C ALA A 566 -11.89 3.03 5.23
N ALA A 567 -10.74 3.37 4.65
CA ALA A 567 -9.66 2.48 4.24
C ALA A 567 -9.00 1.74 5.44
N ILE A 568 -9.72 0.87 6.15
CA ILE A 568 -9.23 0.13 7.33
C ILE A 568 -9.57 -1.37 7.22
N THR A 569 -8.59 -2.22 7.47
CA THR A 569 -8.70 -3.68 7.63
C THR A 569 -8.56 -4.03 9.11
N PRO A 570 -9.64 -4.40 9.81
CA PRO A 570 -9.56 -4.81 11.21
C PRO A 570 -8.63 -6.01 11.40
N GLY A 571 -7.78 -5.99 12.43
CA GLY A 571 -6.85 -7.08 12.72
C GLY A 571 -5.56 -7.08 11.90
N ALA A 572 -5.40 -6.19 10.91
CA ALA A 572 -4.17 -6.10 10.14
C ALA A 572 -2.95 -5.86 11.03
N VAL A 573 -1.84 -6.46 10.63
CA VAL A 573 -0.55 -6.35 11.31
C VAL A 573 0.50 -5.88 10.32
N GLU A 574 1.37 -4.98 10.79
CA GLU A 574 2.59 -4.59 10.09
C GLU A 574 3.80 -4.83 11.00
N PHE A 575 4.79 -5.54 10.48
CA PHE A 575 6.08 -5.74 11.13
C PHE A 575 7.01 -4.61 10.75
N TYR A 576 7.52 -3.92 11.78
CA TYR A 576 8.55 -2.91 11.64
C TYR A 576 9.85 -3.42 12.26
N VAL A 577 10.87 -3.64 11.45
CA VAL A 577 12.20 -4.06 11.92
C VAL A 577 13.20 -2.91 11.67
N PRO A 578 13.52 -2.07 12.68
CA PRO A 578 14.47 -0.98 12.51
C PRO A 578 15.91 -1.48 12.34
N SER A 579 16.81 -0.56 11.98
CA SER A 579 18.23 -0.86 11.80
C SER A 579 18.84 -1.51 13.05
N GLY A 580 19.54 -2.64 12.86
CA GLY A 580 20.11 -3.46 13.92
C GLY A 580 19.31 -4.73 14.24
N GLY A 581 18.04 -4.81 13.80
CA GLY A 581 17.21 -6.00 13.88
C GLY A 581 17.12 -6.75 12.54
N CYS A 582 16.85 -8.05 12.63
CA CYS A 582 16.72 -8.96 11.48
C CYS A 582 15.43 -9.77 11.54
N MET A 583 14.86 -10.08 10.37
CA MET A 583 13.77 -11.02 10.21
C MET A 583 14.31 -12.43 9.95
N ASN A 584 14.02 -13.37 10.84
CA ASN A 584 14.46 -14.76 10.74
C ASN A 584 13.30 -15.73 10.95
N LEU A 585 12.62 -16.07 9.86
CA LEU A 585 11.68 -17.19 9.81
C LEU A 585 12.45 -18.42 9.36
N SER A 586 12.51 -19.46 10.19
CA SER A 586 13.17 -20.70 9.80
C SER A 586 12.25 -21.57 8.92
N GLY A 587 12.79 -22.61 8.28
CA GLY A 587 12.00 -23.63 7.59
C GLY A 587 11.31 -24.65 8.51
N THR A 588 11.13 -24.36 9.80
CA THR A 588 10.57 -25.31 10.79
C THR A 588 9.44 -24.74 11.63
N GLY A 589 9.10 -23.45 11.47
CA GLY A 589 7.90 -22.82 12.01
C GLY A 589 7.07 -22.22 10.88
N ASP A 590 5.84 -21.82 11.18
CA ASP A 590 4.91 -21.25 10.21
C ASP A 590 4.40 -19.88 10.68
N THR A 591 4.30 -18.92 9.76
CA THR A 591 3.82 -17.55 10.05
C THR A 591 2.76 -17.15 9.03
N PHE A 592 1.56 -16.82 9.51
CA PHE A 592 0.40 -16.42 8.71
C PHE A 592 -0.09 -15.04 9.14
N VAL A 593 0.39 -14.00 8.47
CA VAL A 593 0.08 -12.62 8.83
C VAL A 593 -0.39 -11.83 7.63
N PHE A 594 -1.47 -11.08 7.81
CA PHE A 594 -1.98 -10.15 6.82
C PHE A 594 -1.85 -8.69 7.26
N SER A 595 -1.54 -7.83 6.30
CA SER A 595 -1.58 -6.37 6.43
C SER A 595 -2.96 -5.83 5.99
N GLY A 596 -3.07 -4.51 5.83
CA GLY A 596 -4.34 -3.87 5.57
C GLY A 596 -4.23 -2.46 5.01
N TYR A 597 -5.38 -1.89 4.65
CA TYR A 597 -5.45 -0.56 4.05
C TYR A 597 -4.77 0.54 4.86
N GLN A 598 -4.89 0.49 6.19
CA GLN A 598 -4.31 1.49 7.09
C GLN A 598 -2.78 1.50 7.11
N TYR A 599 -2.16 0.41 6.62
CA TYR A 599 -0.72 0.21 6.51
C TYR A 599 -0.27 0.18 5.05
N ASN A 600 -1.14 0.63 4.13
CA ASN A 600 -0.92 0.56 2.69
C ASN A 600 -0.52 -0.85 2.22
N TRP A 601 -1.05 -1.88 2.88
CA TRP A 601 -0.70 -3.29 2.65
C TRP A 601 0.79 -3.64 2.80
N VAL A 602 1.60 -2.81 3.47
CA VAL A 602 2.96 -3.19 3.84
C VAL A 602 2.88 -4.16 5.00
N GLN A 603 3.40 -5.38 4.82
CA GLN A 603 3.41 -6.42 5.84
C GLN A 603 4.72 -6.42 6.64
N LEU A 604 5.85 -6.27 5.95
CA LEU A 604 7.18 -6.15 6.55
C LEU A 604 7.84 -4.89 6.03
N TYR A 605 8.17 -3.98 6.94
CA TYR A 605 8.90 -2.74 6.67
C TYR A 605 10.26 -2.77 7.36
N GLU A 606 11.32 -2.59 6.59
CA GLU A 606 12.66 -2.24 7.07
C GLU A 606 13.10 -0.90 6.45
N PRO A 607 13.72 0.00 7.24
CA PRO A 607 14.20 1.26 6.71
C PRO A 607 15.45 1.07 5.83
N ALA A 608 15.73 2.02 4.93
CA ALA A 608 16.90 1.97 4.04
C ALA A 608 18.27 2.01 4.73
N ASN A 609 18.33 2.21 6.04
CA ASN A 609 19.57 2.06 6.82
C ASN A 609 19.65 0.70 7.55
N ASN A 610 18.70 -0.21 7.33
CA ASN A 610 18.78 -1.59 7.77
C ASN A 610 19.34 -2.45 6.63
N SER A 611 20.53 -3.01 6.84
CA SER A 611 21.23 -3.87 5.89
C SER A 611 21.30 -5.32 6.36
N CYS A 612 20.26 -5.78 7.05
CA CYS A 612 20.21 -7.12 7.59
C CYS A 612 20.24 -8.21 6.49
N ALA A 613 20.70 -9.42 6.86
CA ALA A 613 20.42 -10.64 6.14
C ALA A 613 19.18 -11.36 6.69
N ASN A 614 18.04 -11.10 6.07
CA ASN A 614 16.76 -11.71 6.42
C ASN A 614 16.64 -13.11 5.85
N VAL A 615 15.97 -13.98 6.59
CA VAL A 615 15.59 -15.33 6.17
C VAL A 615 14.08 -15.44 6.28
N LEU A 616 13.43 -15.78 5.17
CA LEU A 616 12.00 -16.09 5.11
C LEU A 616 11.87 -17.57 4.81
N GLY A 617 11.65 -18.38 5.85
CA GLY A 617 11.39 -19.81 5.84
C GLY A 617 9.97 -20.15 6.28
N ALA A 618 9.49 -21.35 5.91
CA ALA A 618 8.23 -21.94 6.34
C ALA A 618 8.37 -23.47 6.41
N ALA A 619 7.70 -24.10 7.37
CA ALA A 619 7.74 -25.55 7.56
C ALA A 619 6.80 -26.28 6.61
N SER A 620 5.54 -25.84 6.56
CA SER A 620 4.48 -26.54 5.85
C SER A 620 3.64 -25.61 4.99
N ASN A 621 3.28 -24.46 5.52
CA ASN A 621 2.57 -23.40 4.80
C ASN A 621 2.73 -22.09 5.60
N SER A 622 2.85 -20.97 4.92
CA SER A 622 2.93 -19.64 5.54
C SER A 622 2.38 -18.61 4.56
N ALA A 623 1.92 -17.50 5.11
CA ALA A 623 1.40 -16.39 4.32
C ALA A 623 1.91 -15.08 4.93
N LEU A 624 2.66 -14.32 4.12
CA LEU A 624 3.00 -12.94 4.41
C LEU A 624 2.17 -12.07 3.46
N THR A 625 0.90 -11.86 3.81
CA THR A 625 -0.08 -11.22 2.95
C THR A 625 0.11 -9.70 2.97
N GLY A 626 0.69 -9.18 1.89
CA GLY A 626 1.08 -7.77 1.73
C GLY A 626 2.39 -7.59 0.97
N LEU A 627 2.90 -6.36 0.92
CA LEU A 627 4.24 -6.04 0.42
C LEU A 627 5.30 -6.29 1.51
N ILE A 628 6.37 -6.96 1.12
CA ILE A 628 7.64 -6.98 1.87
C ILE A 628 8.55 -5.88 1.32
N TYR A 629 8.87 -4.88 2.13
CA TYR A 629 9.69 -3.73 1.76
C TYR A 629 10.93 -3.62 2.64
N VAL A 630 12.07 -4.05 2.10
CA VAL A 630 13.38 -4.06 2.79
C VAL A 630 14.48 -3.53 1.86
N PRO A 631 14.45 -2.24 1.48
CA PRO A 631 15.17 -1.69 0.33
C PRO A 631 16.70 -1.73 0.42
N SER A 632 17.27 -2.03 1.60
CA SER A 632 18.73 -2.12 1.81
C SER A 632 19.17 -3.43 2.47
N ALA A 633 18.24 -4.35 2.70
CA ALA A 633 18.48 -5.65 3.30
C ALA A 633 18.41 -6.78 2.26
N SER A 634 19.08 -7.89 2.55
CA SER A 634 19.02 -9.10 1.73
C SER A 634 17.95 -10.04 2.25
N ILE A 635 17.25 -10.75 1.36
CA ILE A 635 16.30 -11.80 1.73
C ILE A 635 16.75 -13.14 1.15
N SER A 636 16.80 -14.15 2.01
CA SER A 636 16.91 -15.56 1.63
C SER A 636 15.56 -16.28 1.78
N MET A 637 15.15 -17.03 0.75
CA MET A 637 13.92 -17.81 0.69
C MET A 637 14.24 -19.30 0.51
N PRO A 638 14.55 -20.03 1.60
CA PRO A 638 14.94 -21.43 1.55
C PRO A 638 13.81 -22.45 1.33
N SER A 639 12.54 -22.09 1.51
CA SER A 639 11.41 -23.04 1.46
C SER A 639 10.41 -22.72 0.34
N SER A 640 9.69 -23.73 -0.13
CA SER A 640 8.62 -23.62 -1.14
C SER A 640 7.30 -23.06 -0.60
N TRP A 641 7.13 -23.08 0.73
CA TRP A 641 5.85 -22.88 1.41
C TRP A 641 5.65 -21.48 1.99
N LEU A 642 6.40 -20.49 1.48
CA LEU A 642 6.53 -19.17 2.10
C LEU A 642 5.33 -18.24 1.88
N PHE A 643 4.75 -18.37 0.71
CA PHE A 643 3.68 -17.52 0.26
C PHE A 643 2.56 -18.42 -0.20
N GLU A 644 1.36 -18.06 0.20
CA GLU A 644 0.18 -18.65 -0.37
C GLU A 644 -0.04 -18.12 -1.78
N SER A 645 -0.49 -18.99 -2.67
CA SER A 645 -0.80 -18.67 -4.06
C SER A 645 -1.84 -17.54 -4.13
N GLY A 646 -1.41 -16.32 -4.44
CA GLY A 646 -2.28 -15.15 -4.65
C GLY A 646 -2.35 -14.17 -3.49
N GLY A 647 -1.68 -14.44 -2.36
CA GLY A 647 -1.72 -13.58 -1.16
C GLY A 647 -0.68 -12.44 -1.11
N MET A 648 0.23 -12.32 -2.08
CA MET A 648 1.37 -11.38 -1.94
C MET A 648 1.19 -10.06 -2.70
N GLY A 649 1.58 -8.96 -2.06
CA GLY A 649 1.66 -7.61 -2.62
C GLY A 649 2.99 -7.29 -3.30
N GLY A 650 3.90 -8.26 -3.35
CA GLY A 650 5.25 -8.14 -3.92
C GLY A 650 6.36 -8.21 -2.88
N VAL A 651 7.61 -8.28 -3.36
CA VAL A 651 8.82 -8.22 -2.52
C VAL A 651 9.79 -7.23 -3.13
N ILE A 652 10.23 -6.24 -2.35
CA ILE A 652 11.26 -5.27 -2.72
C ILE A 652 12.39 -5.41 -1.70
N ALA A 653 13.56 -5.84 -2.16
CA ALA A 653 14.75 -6.02 -1.33
C ALA A 653 15.99 -5.42 -2.02
N ASP A 654 17.10 -5.32 -1.28
CA ASP A 654 18.39 -5.01 -1.89
C ASP A 654 18.85 -6.16 -2.79
N THR A 655 18.95 -7.35 -2.21
CA THR A 655 19.28 -8.60 -2.92
C THR A 655 18.33 -9.74 -2.52
N LEU A 656 18.10 -10.68 -3.45
CA LEU A 656 17.24 -11.84 -3.26
C LEU A 656 18.01 -13.14 -3.53
N SER A 657 17.88 -14.11 -2.63
CA SER A 657 18.35 -15.48 -2.82
C SER A 657 17.20 -16.46 -2.61
N ILE A 658 16.84 -17.21 -3.66
CA ILE A 658 15.70 -18.13 -3.65
C ILE A 658 16.22 -19.53 -3.92
N THR A 659 16.06 -20.44 -2.95
CA THR A 659 16.48 -21.86 -3.11
C THR A 659 15.33 -22.85 -2.92
N GLY A 660 14.25 -22.42 -2.27
CA GLY A 660 13.07 -23.27 -1.99
C GLY A 660 12.05 -23.37 -3.13
N SER A 661 12.22 -22.65 -4.24
CA SER A 661 11.25 -22.58 -5.35
C SER A 661 9.78 -22.31 -4.93
N PRO A 662 9.48 -21.25 -4.13
CA PRO A 662 8.11 -20.89 -3.79
C PRO A 662 7.29 -20.47 -5.02
N ALA A 663 5.96 -20.57 -4.95
CA ALA A 663 5.08 -19.99 -5.96
C ALA A 663 4.77 -18.54 -5.56
N LEU A 664 5.23 -17.57 -6.36
CA LEU A 664 5.05 -16.15 -6.11
C LEU A 664 4.01 -15.59 -7.07
N ALA A 665 2.87 -15.11 -6.57
CA ALA A 665 1.81 -14.56 -7.41
C ALA A 665 1.37 -13.19 -6.88
N TYR A 666 1.75 -12.14 -7.61
CA TYR A 666 1.35 -10.78 -7.28
C TYR A 666 -0.16 -10.59 -7.47
N THR A 667 -0.78 -9.96 -6.47
CA THR A 667 -2.12 -9.39 -6.61
C THR A 667 -2.11 -7.91 -6.22
N SER A 668 -2.85 -7.11 -6.99
CA SER A 668 -3.06 -5.70 -6.66
C SER A 668 -3.94 -5.48 -5.44
N ASP A 669 -4.64 -6.53 -4.98
CA ASP A 669 -5.57 -6.44 -3.84
C ASP A 669 -4.85 -6.34 -2.50
N TYR A 670 -3.62 -6.86 -2.42
CA TYR A 670 -2.75 -6.84 -1.23
C TYR A 670 -1.49 -6.01 -1.46
N ALA A 671 -1.53 -5.05 -2.39
CA ALA A 671 -0.38 -4.21 -2.72
C ALA A 671 -0.59 -2.74 -2.32
N PRO A 672 0.47 -2.01 -1.97
CA PRO A 672 0.40 -0.59 -1.73
C PRO A 672 -0.09 0.18 -2.96
N VAL A 673 -0.95 1.17 -2.72
CA VAL A 673 -1.35 2.11 -3.76
C VAL A 673 -0.09 2.86 -4.24
N PRO A 674 0.12 3.03 -5.56
CA PRO A 674 1.30 3.71 -6.07
C PRO A 674 1.26 5.15 -5.60
N PHE A 675 2.45 5.71 -5.39
CA PHE A 675 2.56 7.14 -5.19
C PHE A 675 1.83 7.90 -6.29
N SER A 676 1.10 8.94 -5.90
CA SER A 676 0.47 9.87 -6.82
C SER A 676 1.50 10.39 -7.83
N ALA A 677 1.00 10.75 -9.02
CA ALA A 677 1.76 11.48 -10.01
C ALA A 677 2.58 12.60 -9.37
N ARG A 678 3.88 12.65 -9.67
CA ARG A 678 4.82 13.63 -9.12
C ARG A 678 5.73 14.19 -10.19
N LEU A 679 6.20 15.41 -9.94
CA LEU A 679 7.30 15.99 -10.70
C LEU A 679 8.61 15.33 -10.31
N VAL A 680 9.44 15.05 -11.32
CA VAL A 680 10.80 14.56 -11.18
C VAL A 680 11.72 15.53 -11.90
N THR A 681 12.72 16.02 -11.17
CA THR A 681 13.71 16.97 -11.66
C THR A 681 14.77 16.30 -12.50
#